data_AF-A0A2H0G954-F1
#
_entry.id   AF-A0A2H0G954-F1
#
_cell.length_a   1.000
_cell.length_b   1.000
_cell.length_c   1.000
_cell.angle_alpha   90.00
_cell.angle_beta   90.00
_cell.angle_gamma   90.00
#
_symmetry.space_group_name_H-M   'P 1'
#
loop_
_entity.id
_entity.type
_entity.pdbx_description
1 polymer ?
#
loop_
_entity_poly.entity_id
_entity_poly.type
_entity_poly.pdbx_seq_one_letter_code
_entity_poly.pdbx_strand_id
1 'polypeptide(L)'
;IAGGLSVLILGIVQFGIIPGTYKLASIFELLLVNSFGMPFHSGLIFYFVLLAGLIFLGLRYTQQKGKVLWNTVLLCFSVIIIGYSTYSVILIRSAANPPMDENNPENVFSLLSYLNREQYGSAPFLTGQYYNTPLDAREPLIEGKIVYYQNMETGKYEAVNKGEKTMPNYDKAASGFLPRMWSNQGSHEKDYKMWVDIKGKNVRTSDGKTIKVPTFGENLSFLFSYQWGHLYWRYFMWNFAGRQSDAQNSTPTEIIEGNWISGIKAIDQVRLGNQEKLPKSMTTNKGHNTYFFLPLLLGIIGLIYQFMKDPKDWLVLALLFFFTGLAINFYTNPPSPQPRERDYAYVGSFYVFAIWIGIGVYALYEMLNKKMARITSAGLVSAICLLVPVLMATQNWDDHDRSKRYTARDFAKNYLNSCAPNAILFTNGDNDTFPLWYVQDVEGYRTDVRVVNLSLLNTDWYIEQMRRKAWDSDGIPQRLPEYKTRQSTNDYVYVYDRDLPGFTDVDDLIKFIADDSPKSKITGNNNKQMDYLPTKNFKVSVDKELVVTNGTVPKEKADRIVDNVEWSITANGLYKKDIIILDILAANDWERPIYFAITTGNDAYLGLTDYFQLEGLAYRLVPYKTQSYDGQQGEIATDIMYENLMNKFKWGGMDENKIYMDENNRRMCMNFRNNFSRLAGEYIRLGKKEKAVEVLDRCMDAIPEKNVPYNQFVISIAELYYQAGEFEKANNIVRILVDTYESDLTYFLSLKGKYRKYVEREEGLTKYILQQLIMLTNDRYKESGLGEEMKERFDAINALLSTSR
;
A
#
# COMPACT_ATOMS: atom_id res chain seq x y z
N ILE A 1 -32.08 -17.15 -18.54
CA ILE A 1 -32.00 -18.33 -17.65
C ILE A 1 -30.55 -18.80 -17.47
N ALA A 2 -29.85 -19.23 -18.53
CA ALA A 2 -28.46 -19.73 -18.42
C ALA A 2 -27.47 -18.77 -17.72
N GLY A 3 -27.53 -17.47 -18.05
CA GLY A 3 -26.70 -16.47 -17.36
C GLY A 3 -27.01 -16.35 -15.86
N GLY A 4 -28.28 -16.35 -15.48
CA GLY A 4 -28.69 -16.35 -14.07
C GLY A 4 -28.25 -17.60 -13.31
N LEU A 5 -28.33 -18.78 -13.94
CA LEU A 5 -27.80 -20.02 -13.37
C LEU A 5 -26.28 -19.98 -13.22
N SER A 6 -25.56 -19.39 -14.18
CA SER A 6 -24.10 -19.25 -14.11
C SER A 6 -23.68 -18.36 -12.93
N VAL A 7 -24.39 -17.24 -12.71
CA VAL A 7 -24.20 -16.36 -11.55
C VAL A 7 -24.45 -17.12 -10.24
N LEU A 8 -25.55 -17.89 -10.19
CA LEU A 8 -25.89 -18.69 -9.01
C LEU A 8 -24.82 -19.74 -8.71
N ILE A 9 -24.37 -20.49 -9.73
CA ILE A 9 -23.31 -21.50 -9.58
C ILE A 9 -22.02 -20.85 -9.08
N LEU A 10 -21.62 -19.72 -9.65
CA LEU A 10 -20.43 -19.00 -9.18
C LEU A 10 -20.58 -18.56 -7.72
N GLY A 11 -21.75 -18.05 -7.33
CA GLY A 11 -22.03 -17.71 -5.93
C GLY A 11 -21.94 -18.92 -5.00
N ILE A 12 -22.47 -20.08 -5.41
CA ILE A 12 -22.36 -21.34 -4.65
C ILE A 12 -20.90 -21.79 -4.53
N VAL A 13 -20.11 -21.68 -5.60
CA VAL A 13 -18.68 -21.98 -5.55
C VAL A 13 -18.01 -21.02 -4.56
N GLN A 14 -18.16 -19.71 -4.77
CA GLN A 14 -17.45 -18.67 -4.02
C GLN A 14 -17.76 -18.65 -2.53
N PHE A 15 -19.05 -18.73 -2.16
CA PHE A 15 -19.50 -18.62 -0.77
C PHE A 15 -19.78 -19.96 -0.10
N GLY A 16 -19.99 -21.02 -0.89
CA GLY A 16 -20.35 -22.35 -0.41
C GLY A 16 -19.17 -23.30 -0.46
N ILE A 17 -18.71 -23.67 -1.66
CA ILE A 17 -17.72 -24.74 -1.83
C ILE A 17 -16.36 -24.33 -1.25
N ILE A 18 -15.84 -23.16 -1.63
CA ILE A 18 -14.48 -22.73 -1.25
C ILE A 18 -14.31 -22.65 0.28
N PRO A 19 -15.05 -21.78 1.01
CA PRO A 19 -14.91 -21.70 2.46
C PRO A 19 -15.54 -22.91 3.17
N GLY A 20 -16.58 -23.52 2.59
CA GLY A 20 -17.33 -24.61 3.22
C GLY A 20 -16.53 -25.91 3.34
N THR A 21 -15.69 -26.25 2.35
CA THR A 21 -14.83 -27.43 2.41
C THR A 21 -13.89 -27.36 3.62
N TYR A 22 -13.20 -26.24 3.83
CA TYR A 22 -12.29 -26.08 4.97
C TYR A 22 -13.02 -25.86 6.30
N LYS A 23 -14.20 -25.23 6.30
CA LYS A 23 -15.04 -25.13 7.50
C LYS A 23 -15.55 -26.51 7.97
N LEU A 24 -15.87 -27.42 7.05
CA LEU A 24 -16.20 -28.79 7.42
C LEU A 24 -14.96 -29.51 7.96
N ALA A 25 -13.81 -29.35 7.30
CA ALA A 25 -12.55 -29.90 7.79
C ALA A 25 -12.21 -29.44 9.22
N SER A 26 -12.46 -28.16 9.57
CA SER A 26 -12.23 -27.66 10.92
C SER A 26 -13.14 -28.29 11.97
N ILE A 27 -14.37 -28.70 11.60
CA ILE A 27 -15.26 -29.42 12.51
C ILE A 27 -14.73 -30.83 12.80
N PHE A 28 -14.28 -31.55 11.77
CA PHE A 28 -13.64 -32.86 11.95
C PHE A 28 -12.35 -32.74 12.77
N GLU A 29 -11.58 -31.68 12.55
CA GLU A 29 -10.38 -31.38 13.33
C GLU A 29 -10.68 -31.20 14.82
N LEU A 30 -11.65 -30.33 15.19
CA LEU A 30 -12.05 -30.18 16.59
C LEU A 30 -12.56 -31.50 17.19
N LEU A 31 -13.36 -32.26 16.43
CA LEU A 31 -13.92 -33.52 16.93
C LEU A 31 -12.82 -34.55 17.23
N LEU A 32 -11.90 -34.76 16.30
CA LEU A 32 -10.87 -35.79 16.45
C LEU A 32 -9.81 -35.38 17.48
N VAL A 33 -9.39 -34.12 17.48
CA VAL A 33 -8.37 -33.65 18.42
C VAL A 33 -8.94 -33.41 19.81
N ASN A 34 -9.96 -32.58 19.95
CA ASN A 34 -10.43 -32.18 21.28
C ASN A 34 -11.31 -33.24 21.95
N SER A 35 -12.14 -33.98 21.20
CA SER A 35 -13.06 -34.98 21.78
C SER A 35 -12.47 -36.38 21.80
N PHE A 36 -11.75 -36.81 20.76
CA PHE A 36 -11.14 -38.14 20.70
C PHE A 36 -9.66 -38.18 21.12
N GLY A 37 -9.03 -37.02 21.39
CA GLY A 37 -7.64 -36.95 21.86
C GLY A 37 -6.60 -37.35 20.81
N MET A 38 -6.95 -37.28 19.52
CA MET A 38 -6.01 -37.59 18.44
C MET A 38 -4.99 -36.45 18.24
N PRO A 39 -3.82 -36.74 17.63
CA PRO A 39 -2.84 -35.71 17.28
C PRO A 39 -3.42 -34.65 16.34
N PHE A 40 -2.82 -33.45 16.34
CA PHE A 40 -3.16 -32.39 15.39
C PHE A 40 -3.13 -32.88 13.93
N HIS A 41 -3.96 -32.25 13.11
CA HIS A 41 -4.23 -32.54 11.69
C HIS A 41 -4.94 -33.86 11.40
N SER A 42 -5.22 -34.70 12.40
CA SER A 42 -5.91 -35.98 12.21
C SER A 42 -7.31 -35.82 11.61
N GLY A 43 -8.07 -34.79 12.03
CA GLY A 43 -9.41 -34.53 11.51
C GLY A 43 -9.40 -33.95 10.11
N LEU A 44 -8.45 -33.08 9.81
CA LEU A 44 -8.20 -32.57 8.46
C LEU A 44 -7.92 -33.70 7.46
N ILE A 45 -6.97 -34.60 7.79
CA ILE A 45 -6.61 -35.74 6.94
C ILE A 45 -7.81 -36.69 6.77
N PHE A 46 -8.48 -37.04 7.86
CA PHE A 46 -9.66 -37.90 7.83
C PHE A 46 -10.75 -37.33 6.91
N TYR A 47 -11.04 -36.03 7.02
CA TYR A 47 -12.05 -35.37 6.21
C TYR A 47 -11.73 -35.46 4.70
N PHE A 48 -10.48 -35.19 4.30
CA PHE A 48 -10.11 -35.24 2.88
C PHE A 48 -10.08 -36.65 2.32
N VAL A 49 -9.66 -37.65 3.09
CA VAL A 49 -9.77 -39.07 2.70
C VAL A 49 -11.23 -39.48 2.54
N LEU A 50 -12.09 -39.09 3.48
CA LEU A 50 -13.52 -39.34 3.41
C LEU A 50 -14.14 -38.67 2.17
N LEU A 51 -13.81 -37.40 1.92
CA LEU A 51 -14.31 -36.65 0.77
C LEU A 51 -13.88 -37.32 -0.54
N ALA A 52 -12.61 -37.70 -0.68
CA ALA A 52 -12.11 -38.42 -1.85
C ALA A 52 -12.81 -39.77 -2.05
N GLY A 53 -13.02 -40.52 -0.96
CA GLY A 53 -13.77 -41.78 -0.97
C GLY A 53 -15.22 -41.59 -1.42
N LEU A 54 -15.92 -40.57 -0.90
CA LEU A 54 -17.30 -40.25 -1.28
C LEU A 54 -17.41 -39.80 -2.74
N ILE A 55 -16.47 -39.00 -3.23
CA ILE A 55 -16.39 -38.60 -4.64
C ILE A 55 -16.21 -39.84 -5.52
N PHE A 56 -15.24 -40.71 -5.20
CA PHE A 56 -14.97 -41.93 -5.96
C PHE A 56 -16.19 -42.86 -6.02
N LEU A 57 -16.80 -43.14 -4.86
CA LEU A 57 -17.99 -43.98 -4.77
C LEU A 57 -19.19 -43.34 -5.51
N GLY A 58 -19.36 -42.02 -5.42
CA GLY A 58 -20.40 -41.28 -6.13
C GLY A 58 -20.22 -41.32 -7.64
N LEU A 59 -19.00 -41.13 -8.14
CA LEU A 59 -18.67 -41.23 -9.57
C LEU A 59 -18.93 -42.65 -10.08
N ARG A 60 -18.46 -43.68 -9.35
CA ARG A 60 -18.71 -45.08 -9.70
C ARG A 60 -20.21 -45.40 -9.74
N TYR A 61 -20.96 -44.98 -8.72
CA TYR A 61 -22.40 -45.22 -8.64
C TYR A 61 -23.17 -44.51 -9.77
N THR A 62 -22.85 -43.24 -10.04
CA THR A 62 -23.52 -42.47 -11.10
C THR A 62 -23.22 -43.03 -12.50
N GLN A 63 -22.00 -43.51 -12.75
CA GLN A 63 -21.64 -44.21 -13.99
C GLN A 63 -22.40 -45.54 -14.13
N GLN A 64 -22.38 -46.39 -13.09
CA GLN A 64 -23.06 -47.68 -13.11
C GLN A 64 -24.58 -47.58 -13.32
N LYS A 65 -25.20 -46.50 -12.83
CA LYS A 65 -26.65 -46.24 -12.96
C LYS A 65 -27.01 -45.33 -14.14
N GLY A 66 -26.06 -44.95 -14.98
CA GLY A 66 -26.31 -44.09 -16.15
C GLY A 66 -26.81 -42.68 -15.81
N LYS A 67 -26.51 -42.14 -14.62
CA LYS A 67 -26.98 -40.82 -14.16
C LYS A 67 -26.08 -39.70 -14.69
N VAL A 68 -26.20 -39.38 -15.99
CA VAL A 68 -25.32 -38.44 -16.72
C VAL A 68 -25.20 -37.06 -16.05
N LEU A 69 -26.32 -36.44 -15.67
CA LEU A 69 -26.30 -35.11 -15.04
C LEU A 69 -25.53 -35.12 -13.72
N TRP A 70 -25.84 -36.07 -12.83
CA TRP A 70 -25.17 -36.18 -11.52
C TRP A 70 -23.70 -36.56 -11.65
N ASN A 71 -23.36 -37.39 -12.64
CA ASN A 71 -21.97 -37.68 -12.95
C ASN A 71 -21.23 -36.40 -13.37
N THR A 72 -21.82 -35.59 -14.23
CA THR A 72 -21.25 -34.30 -14.66
C THR A 72 -21.08 -33.35 -13.48
N VAL A 73 -22.10 -33.23 -12.60
CA VAL A 73 -22.01 -32.41 -11.38
C VAL A 73 -20.87 -32.86 -10.48
N LEU A 74 -20.74 -34.17 -10.24
CA LEU A 74 -19.65 -34.72 -9.43
C LEU A 74 -18.28 -34.53 -10.08
N LEU A 75 -18.17 -34.66 -11.40
CA LEU A 75 -16.93 -34.39 -12.13
C LEU A 75 -16.53 -32.92 -12.00
N CYS A 76 -17.46 -31.98 -12.23
CA CYS A 76 -17.21 -30.56 -12.04
C CYS A 76 -16.76 -30.26 -10.60
N PHE A 77 -17.45 -30.82 -9.61
CA PHE A 77 -17.06 -30.69 -8.20
C PHE A 77 -15.66 -31.27 -7.94
N SER A 78 -15.35 -32.44 -8.50
CA SER A 78 -14.04 -33.08 -8.36
C SER A 78 -12.92 -32.22 -8.93
N VAL A 79 -13.11 -31.66 -10.13
CA VAL A 79 -12.14 -30.76 -10.77
C VAL A 79 -11.94 -29.50 -9.94
N ILE A 80 -13.02 -28.93 -9.37
CA ILE A 80 -12.92 -27.79 -8.44
C ILE A 80 -12.06 -28.17 -7.23
N ILE A 81 -12.34 -29.29 -6.56
CA ILE A 81 -11.57 -29.73 -5.39
C ILE A 81 -10.09 -30.01 -5.73
N ILE A 82 -9.81 -30.62 -6.89
CA ILE A 82 -8.43 -30.80 -7.39
C ILE A 82 -7.74 -29.43 -7.57
N GLY A 83 -8.44 -28.45 -8.17
CA GLY A 83 -7.91 -27.09 -8.27
C GLY A 83 -7.61 -26.48 -6.90
N TYR A 84 -8.52 -26.65 -5.93
CA TYR A 84 -8.33 -26.17 -4.55
C TYR A 84 -7.25 -26.91 -3.77
N SER A 85 -6.88 -28.13 -4.18
CA SER A 85 -5.79 -28.87 -3.53
C SER A 85 -4.45 -28.15 -3.63
N THR A 86 -4.28 -27.25 -4.60
CA THR A 86 -3.08 -26.40 -4.74
C THR A 86 -2.82 -25.52 -3.51
N TYR A 87 -3.86 -25.17 -2.74
CA TYR A 87 -3.70 -24.45 -1.47
C TYR A 87 -3.00 -25.29 -0.38
N SER A 88 -2.90 -26.60 -0.55
CA SER A 88 -2.14 -27.45 0.39
C SER A 88 -0.64 -27.09 0.40
N VAL A 89 -0.11 -26.54 -0.70
CA VAL A 89 1.27 -26.05 -0.77
C VAL A 89 1.52 -24.97 0.28
N ILE A 90 0.52 -24.12 0.57
CA ILE A 90 0.63 -23.06 1.58
C ILE A 90 0.77 -23.68 2.97
N LEU A 91 -0.07 -24.66 3.31
CA LEU A 91 -0.01 -25.35 4.59
C LEU A 91 1.30 -26.12 4.77
N ILE A 92 1.76 -26.84 3.74
CA ILE A 92 3.03 -27.59 3.75
C ILE A 92 4.22 -26.65 3.91
N ARG A 93 4.24 -25.53 3.18
CA ARG A 93 5.32 -24.54 3.26
C ARG A 93 5.35 -23.89 4.64
N SER A 94 4.18 -23.49 5.16
CA SER A 94 4.06 -22.86 6.47
C SER A 94 4.55 -23.79 7.57
N ALA A 95 4.20 -25.09 7.51
CA ALA A 95 4.64 -26.10 8.50
C ALA A 95 6.17 -26.26 8.62
N ALA A 96 6.93 -25.86 7.59
CA ALA A 96 8.38 -25.83 7.63
C ALA A 96 8.95 -24.63 8.41
N ASN A 97 8.08 -23.72 8.89
CA ASN A 97 8.39 -22.52 9.64
C ASN A 97 9.48 -21.62 9.00
N PRO A 98 9.30 -21.21 7.73
CA PRO A 98 10.27 -20.34 7.08
C PRO A 98 10.38 -18.98 7.79
N PRO A 99 11.52 -18.28 7.67
CA PRO A 99 11.72 -16.93 8.21
C PRO A 99 10.64 -15.92 7.81
N MET A 100 10.06 -16.08 6.61
CA MET A 100 8.89 -15.35 6.14
C MET A 100 7.69 -16.30 5.99
N ASP A 101 6.72 -16.17 6.91
CA ASP A 101 5.55 -17.06 6.99
C ASP A 101 4.27 -16.31 7.35
N GLU A 102 3.81 -15.48 6.41
CA GLU A 102 2.71 -14.56 6.63
C GLU A 102 1.40 -15.30 7.01
N ASN A 103 0.77 -14.87 8.11
CA ASN A 103 -0.42 -15.47 8.73
C ASN A 103 -0.26 -16.89 9.31
N ASN A 104 0.92 -17.51 9.20
CA ASN A 104 1.19 -18.85 9.73
C ASN A 104 0.06 -19.90 9.45
N PRO A 105 -0.32 -20.14 8.18
CA PRO A 105 -1.43 -21.04 7.80
C PRO A 105 -1.11 -22.55 7.96
N GLU A 106 -0.47 -22.97 9.06
CA GLU A 106 -0.06 -24.35 9.35
C GLU A 106 -1.22 -25.30 9.69
N ASN A 107 -2.33 -24.77 10.19
CA ASN A 107 -3.48 -25.58 10.59
C ASN A 107 -4.76 -25.13 9.88
N VAL A 108 -5.81 -25.93 10.00
CA VAL A 108 -7.06 -25.70 9.28
C VAL A 108 -7.76 -24.40 9.68
N PHE A 109 -7.55 -23.90 10.91
CA PHE A 109 -8.16 -22.66 11.38
C PHE A 109 -7.42 -21.43 10.84
N SER A 110 -6.09 -21.41 10.92
CA SER A 110 -5.28 -20.32 10.36
C SER A 110 -5.38 -20.30 8.83
N LEU A 111 -5.40 -21.47 8.18
CA LEU A 111 -5.68 -21.58 6.74
C LEU A 111 -7.07 -21.06 6.36
N LEU A 112 -8.12 -21.40 7.13
CA LEU A 112 -9.46 -20.88 6.87
C LEU A 112 -9.51 -19.35 7.04
N SER A 113 -8.83 -18.81 8.06
CA SER A 113 -8.72 -17.37 8.27
C SER A 113 -8.00 -16.67 7.11
N TYR A 114 -6.91 -17.27 6.63
CA TYR A 114 -6.15 -16.82 5.46
C TYR A 114 -7.01 -16.82 4.18
N LEU A 115 -7.70 -17.92 3.88
CA LEU A 115 -8.57 -18.05 2.69
C LEU A 115 -9.74 -17.06 2.71
N ASN A 116 -10.30 -16.81 3.89
CA ASN A 116 -11.37 -15.83 4.07
C ASN A 116 -10.88 -14.39 4.12
N ARG A 117 -9.56 -14.16 4.15
CA ARG A 117 -8.94 -12.84 4.21
C ARG A 117 -9.40 -12.05 5.45
N GLU A 118 -9.60 -12.74 6.58
CA GLU A 118 -10.19 -12.17 7.80
C GLU A 118 -9.37 -10.99 8.35
N GLN A 119 -8.06 -10.98 8.13
CA GLN A 119 -7.14 -9.89 8.50
C GLN A 119 -7.51 -8.53 7.87
N TYR A 120 -8.21 -8.50 6.73
CA TYR A 120 -8.57 -7.25 6.04
C TYR A 120 -9.96 -6.70 6.47
N GLY A 121 -10.65 -7.37 7.38
CA GLY A 121 -12.03 -7.06 7.74
C GLY A 121 -13.02 -7.40 6.62
N SER A 122 -14.27 -6.95 6.77
CA SER A 122 -15.35 -7.23 5.82
C SER A 122 -16.03 -5.96 5.31
N ALA A 123 -16.22 -5.91 3.99
CA ALA A 123 -17.06 -4.92 3.34
C ALA A 123 -18.52 -5.40 3.34
N PRO A 124 -19.51 -4.52 3.52
CA PRO A 124 -20.91 -4.90 3.38
C PRO A 124 -21.21 -5.24 1.92
N PHE A 125 -21.89 -6.37 1.69
CA PHE A 125 -22.16 -6.89 0.34
C PHE A 125 -23.59 -6.61 -0.13
N LEU A 126 -24.60 -7.36 0.33
CA LEU A 126 -26.00 -7.12 -0.03
C LEU A 126 -26.72 -6.23 0.97
N THR A 127 -26.35 -6.31 2.24
CA THR A 127 -26.90 -5.50 3.33
C THR A 127 -25.78 -5.10 4.26
N GLY A 128 -25.93 -3.95 4.93
CA GLY A 128 -24.99 -3.49 5.94
C GLY A 128 -24.95 -1.97 6.09
N GLN A 129 -23.87 -1.52 6.70
CA GLN A 129 -23.62 -0.15 7.10
C GLN A 129 -23.18 0.76 5.95
N TYR A 130 -23.47 2.06 6.09
CA TYR A 130 -22.86 3.14 5.33
C TYR A 130 -21.72 3.77 6.14
N TYR A 131 -21.01 4.74 5.54
CA TYR A 131 -19.87 5.44 6.18
C TYR A 131 -20.24 6.19 7.48
N ASN A 132 -21.51 6.51 7.70
CA ASN A 132 -21.99 7.26 8.87
C ASN A 132 -23.02 6.50 9.73
N THR A 133 -23.17 5.19 9.50
CA THR A 133 -24.09 4.38 10.31
C THR A 133 -23.50 4.20 11.71
N PRO A 134 -24.19 4.62 12.78
CA PRO A 134 -23.71 4.41 14.14
C PRO A 134 -23.87 2.94 14.55
N LEU A 135 -23.21 2.58 15.66
CA LEU A 135 -23.46 1.31 16.33
C LEU A 135 -24.86 1.31 16.96
N ASP A 136 -25.44 0.12 17.15
CA ASP A 136 -26.68 -0.06 17.87
C ASP A 136 -26.55 0.43 19.32
N ALA A 137 -27.50 1.25 19.76
CA ALA A 137 -27.43 1.91 21.06
C ALA A 137 -27.56 0.95 22.26
N ARG A 138 -28.22 -0.19 22.08
CA ARG A 138 -28.46 -1.18 23.15
C ARG A 138 -27.38 -2.24 23.16
N GLU A 139 -26.97 -2.69 21.99
CA GLU A 139 -25.97 -3.74 21.82
C GLU A 139 -24.95 -3.32 20.75
N PRO A 140 -24.01 -2.40 21.06
CA PRO A 140 -23.08 -1.85 20.08
C PRO A 140 -22.05 -2.85 19.54
N LEU A 141 -21.81 -3.94 20.28
CA LEU A 141 -20.88 -5.01 19.92
C LEU A 141 -21.58 -6.36 20.02
N ILE A 142 -21.31 -7.26 19.07
CA ILE A 142 -21.78 -8.65 19.05
C ILE A 142 -20.61 -9.62 19.08
N GLU A 143 -20.91 -10.89 19.42
CA GLU A 143 -19.90 -11.93 19.51
C GLU A 143 -19.16 -12.12 18.19
N GLY A 144 -17.83 -12.09 18.25
CA GLY A 144 -16.97 -12.32 17.09
C GLY A 144 -16.92 -13.79 16.68
N LYS A 145 -16.28 -14.06 15.53
CA LYS A 145 -15.94 -15.44 15.16
C LYS A 145 -14.95 -16.00 16.20
N ILE A 146 -15.20 -17.22 16.68
CA ILE A 146 -14.29 -17.91 17.60
C ILE A 146 -12.94 -18.14 16.91
N VAL A 147 -11.87 -17.69 17.57
CA VAL A 147 -10.48 -17.93 17.21
C VAL A 147 -9.99 -19.12 18.03
N TYR A 148 -9.45 -20.12 17.33
CA TYR A 148 -8.86 -21.31 17.93
C TYR A 148 -7.34 -21.21 17.87
N TYR A 149 -6.71 -21.36 19.03
CA TYR A 149 -5.27 -21.46 19.16
C TYR A 149 -4.86 -22.93 19.30
N GLN A 150 -3.81 -23.34 18.58
CA GLN A 150 -3.27 -24.70 18.64
C GLN A 150 -2.29 -24.80 19.81
N ASN A 151 -2.75 -25.29 20.96
CA ASN A 151 -1.93 -25.38 22.17
C ASN A 151 -1.08 -26.66 22.15
N MET A 152 0.22 -26.49 21.89
CA MET A 152 1.17 -27.60 21.82
C MET A 152 1.41 -28.28 23.18
N GLU A 153 1.24 -27.58 24.30
CA GLU A 153 1.41 -28.15 25.64
C GLU A 153 0.24 -29.05 26.02
N THR A 154 -0.99 -28.62 25.72
CA THR A 154 -2.21 -29.39 26.06
C THR A 154 -2.61 -30.38 24.98
N GLY A 155 -2.04 -30.26 23.77
CA GLY A 155 -2.37 -31.07 22.60
C GLY A 155 -3.78 -30.82 22.07
N LYS A 156 -4.38 -29.65 22.34
CA LYS A 156 -5.77 -29.31 22.01
C LYS A 156 -5.88 -27.93 21.36
N TYR A 157 -7.00 -27.72 20.65
CA TYR A 157 -7.38 -26.38 20.19
C TYR A 157 -8.17 -25.64 21.26
N GLU A 158 -7.67 -24.49 21.69
CA GLU A 158 -8.27 -23.65 22.75
C GLU A 158 -8.95 -22.43 22.14
N ALA A 159 -10.17 -22.13 22.58
CA ALA A 159 -10.91 -20.97 22.10
C ALA A 159 -10.47 -19.72 22.87
N VAL A 160 -9.86 -18.74 22.19
CA VAL A 160 -9.23 -17.57 22.82
C VAL A 160 -10.24 -16.47 23.17
N ASN A 161 -11.22 -16.25 22.29
CA ASN A 161 -12.17 -15.12 22.36
C ASN A 161 -13.64 -15.57 22.51
N LYS A 162 -13.88 -16.77 23.06
CA LYS A 162 -15.23 -17.32 23.18
C LYS A 162 -16.09 -16.44 24.09
N GLY A 163 -17.28 -16.05 23.63
CA GLY A 163 -18.18 -15.15 24.35
C GLY A 163 -17.80 -13.67 24.25
N GLU A 164 -16.73 -13.31 23.53
CA GLU A 164 -16.28 -11.93 23.42
C GLU A 164 -17.03 -11.17 22.33
N LYS A 165 -17.67 -10.07 22.75
CA LYS A 165 -18.34 -9.13 21.86
C LYS A 165 -17.34 -8.13 21.30
N THR A 166 -16.70 -8.48 20.18
CA THR A 166 -15.66 -7.66 19.51
C THR A 166 -16.11 -7.09 18.18
N MET A 167 -17.13 -7.67 17.55
CA MET A 167 -17.58 -7.21 16.23
C MET A 167 -18.56 -6.04 16.36
N PRO A 168 -18.38 -4.95 15.58
CA PRO A 168 -19.30 -3.82 15.59
C PRO A 168 -20.70 -4.25 15.11
N ASN A 169 -21.71 -3.97 15.93
CA ASN A 169 -23.10 -4.17 15.58
C ASN A 169 -23.71 -2.84 15.14
N TYR A 170 -23.82 -2.65 13.83
CA TYR A 170 -24.35 -1.42 13.26
C TYR A 170 -25.86 -1.33 13.38
N ASP A 171 -26.35 -0.12 13.59
CA ASP A 171 -27.78 0.17 13.69
C ASP A 171 -28.53 -0.29 12.43
N LYS A 172 -29.48 -1.21 12.60
CA LYS A 172 -30.25 -1.81 11.50
C LYS A 172 -31.15 -0.82 10.78
N ALA A 173 -31.69 0.18 11.48
CA ALA A 173 -32.55 1.19 10.86
C ALA A 173 -31.73 2.12 9.96
N ALA A 174 -30.50 2.45 10.38
CA ALA A 174 -29.53 3.24 9.63
C ALA A 174 -28.61 2.43 8.70
N SER A 175 -28.87 1.12 8.57
CA SER A 175 -28.26 0.24 7.57
C SER A 175 -29.20 0.07 6.38
N GLY A 176 -28.68 -0.38 5.23
CA GLY A 176 -29.48 -0.48 4.02
C GLY A 176 -29.15 -1.65 3.11
N PHE A 177 -29.89 -1.72 2.00
CA PHE A 177 -29.66 -2.67 0.92
C PHE A 177 -28.66 -2.09 -0.08
N LEU A 178 -27.70 -2.93 -0.48
CA LEU A 178 -26.60 -2.63 -1.39
C LEU A 178 -25.80 -1.36 -1.01
N PRO A 179 -25.27 -1.27 0.23
CA PRO A 179 -24.44 -0.13 0.62
C PRO A 179 -23.13 -0.14 -0.18
N ARG A 180 -22.85 0.93 -0.93
CA ARG A 180 -21.61 1.13 -1.69
C ARG A 180 -20.71 2.18 -1.07
N MET A 181 -21.31 3.20 -0.45
CA MET A 181 -20.59 4.25 0.27
C MET A 181 -20.44 3.85 1.76
N TRP A 182 -19.46 3.00 2.04
CA TRP A 182 -19.17 2.48 3.38
C TRP A 182 -17.69 2.69 3.73
N SER A 183 -17.38 3.01 4.98
CA SER A 183 -15.99 3.12 5.44
C SER A 183 -15.94 3.01 6.95
N ASN A 184 -14.85 2.43 7.47
CA ASN A 184 -14.52 2.50 8.90
C ASN A 184 -13.76 3.79 9.26
N GLN A 185 -13.38 4.59 8.27
CA GLN A 185 -12.69 5.87 8.42
C GLN A 185 -13.65 7.02 8.10
N GLY A 186 -13.97 7.83 9.11
CA GLY A 186 -14.88 8.98 8.95
C GLY A 186 -14.40 10.03 7.95
N SER A 187 -13.08 10.13 7.72
CA SER A 187 -12.48 11.02 6.73
C SER A 187 -12.99 10.78 5.30
N HIS A 188 -13.38 9.55 4.96
CA HIS A 188 -13.83 9.17 3.62
C HIS A 188 -15.18 9.77 3.22
N GLU A 189 -15.95 10.33 4.16
CA GLU A 189 -17.20 11.02 3.84
C GLU A 189 -17.00 12.13 2.80
N LYS A 190 -15.90 12.88 2.93
CA LYS A 190 -15.58 13.97 2.00
C LYS A 190 -15.37 13.44 0.59
N ASP A 191 -14.71 12.30 0.46
CA ASP A 191 -14.40 11.68 -0.82
C ASP A 191 -15.66 11.16 -1.52
N TYR A 192 -16.59 10.53 -0.78
CA TYR A 192 -17.89 10.13 -1.36
C TYR A 192 -18.65 11.32 -1.94
N LYS A 193 -18.64 12.46 -1.25
CA LYS A 193 -19.29 13.71 -1.71
C LYS A 193 -18.66 14.30 -2.96
N MET A 194 -17.41 13.95 -3.29
CA MET A 194 -16.80 14.35 -4.56
C MET A 194 -17.39 13.58 -5.74
N TRP A 195 -17.73 12.30 -5.54
CA TRP A 195 -18.24 11.41 -6.58
C TRP A 195 -19.75 11.49 -6.79
N VAL A 196 -20.51 11.82 -5.73
CA VAL A 196 -21.97 11.85 -5.72
C VAL A 196 -22.47 13.04 -4.91
N ASP A 197 -23.47 13.74 -5.42
CA ASP A 197 -24.24 14.74 -4.65
C ASP A 197 -25.17 14.02 -3.66
N ILE A 198 -24.69 13.81 -2.43
CA ILE A 198 -25.41 13.06 -1.38
C ILE A 198 -26.42 13.99 -0.68
N LYS A 199 -27.70 13.85 -1.04
CA LYS A 199 -28.84 14.49 -0.35
C LYS A 199 -29.28 13.65 0.84
N GLY A 200 -29.24 12.34 0.69
CA GLY A 200 -29.58 11.35 1.71
C GLY A 200 -31.05 11.30 2.09
N LYS A 201 -31.38 10.36 2.99
CA LYS A 201 -32.70 10.17 3.59
C LYS A 201 -32.56 10.24 5.11
N ASN A 202 -33.48 10.98 5.75
CA ASN A 202 -33.57 11.02 7.20
C ASN A 202 -34.03 9.65 7.74
N VAL A 203 -33.28 9.13 8.69
CA VAL A 203 -33.57 7.89 9.40
C VAL A 203 -33.38 8.12 10.89
N ARG A 204 -34.31 7.60 11.69
CA ARG A 204 -34.22 7.62 13.15
C ARG A 204 -33.44 6.39 13.63
N THR A 205 -32.34 6.62 14.33
CA THR A 205 -31.47 5.60 14.90
C THR A 205 -32.02 5.07 16.23
N SER A 206 -31.46 3.95 16.68
CA SER A 206 -31.74 3.27 17.94
C SER A 206 -31.45 4.13 19.17
N ASP A 207 -30.52 5.08 19.09
CA ASP A 207 -30.27 6.12 20.11
C ASP A 207 -31.28 7.27 20.07
N GLY A 208 -32.28 7.20 19.18
CA GLY A 208 -33.35 8.17 19.03
C GLY A 208 -33.00 9.40 18.19
N LYS A 209 -31.75 9.56 17.74
CA LYS A 209 -31.32 10.66 16.87
C LYS A 209 -31.82 10.47 15.44
N THR A 210 -31.86 11.55 14.67
CA THR A 210 -32.13 11.48 13.24
C THR A 210 -30.86 11.81 12.47
N ILE A 211 -30.42 10.87 11.63
CA ILE A 211 -29.27 11.05 10.76
C ILE A 211 -29.70 10.98 9.30
N LYS A 212 -28.91 11.57 8.39
CA LYS A 212 -29.08 11.42 6.95
C LYS A 212 -28.20 10.28 6.46
N VAL A 213 -28.80 9.21 5.98
CA VAL A 213 -28.08 8.10 5.34
C VAL A 213 -28.21 8.17 3.82
N PRO A 214 -27.24 7.65 3.05
CA PRO A 214 -27.37 7.57 1.61
C PRO A 214 -28.59 6.75 1.15
N THR A 215 -29.22 7.18 0.06
CA THR A 215 -30.30 6.47 -0.61
C THR A 215 -29.77 5.34 -1.51
N PHE A 216 -30.64 4.41 -1.91
CA PHE A 216 -30.28 3.38 -2.88
C PHE A 216 -29.81 3.97 -4.22
N GLY A 217 -30.48 5.01 -4.72
CA GLY A 217 -30.11 5.70 -5.94
C GLY A 217 -28.72 6.35 -5.86
N GLU A 218 -28.37 6.98 -4.73
CA GLU A 218 -27.04 7.55 -4.53
C GLU A 218 -25.94 6.48 -4.45
N ASN A 219 -26.23 5.33 -3.83
CA ASN A 219 -25.29 4.20 -3.85
C ASN A 219 -25.09 3.63 -5.25
N LEU A 220 -26.14 3.56 -6.08
CA LEU A 220 -26.00 3.21 -7.49
C LEU A 220 -25.20 4.27 -8.26
N SER A 221 -25.44 5.55 -8.02
CA SER A 221 -24.64 6.63 -8.61
C SER A 221 -23.15 6.45 -8.28
N PHE A 222 -22.81 6.10 -7.04
CA PHE A 222 -21.43 5.81 -6.64
C PHE A 222 -20.85 4.56 -7.33
N LEU A 223 -21.66 3.49 -7.45
CA LEU A 223 -21.28 2.30 -8.21
C LEU A 223 -20.92 2.67 -9.65
N PHE A 224 -21.74 3.48 -10.32
CA PHE A 224 -21.52 3.84 -11.72
C PHE A 224 -20.42 4.90 -11.92
N SER A 225 -20.32 5.91 -11.05
CA SER A 225 -19.33 6.98 -11.21
C SER A 225 -17.93 6.54 -10.76
N TYR A 226 -17.82 5.92 -9.60
CA TYR A 226 -16.53 5.53 -9.01
C TYR A 226 -16.19 4.07 -9.29
N GLN A 227 -16.99 3.12 -8.82
CA GLN A 227 -16.58 1.71 -8.84
C GLN A 227 -16.52 1.11 -10.25
N TRP A 228 -17.45 1.44 -11.12
CA TRP A 228 -17.43 1.00 -12.52
C TRP A 228 -16.85 2.05 -13.44
N GLY A 229 -17.14 3.34 -13.22
CA GLY A 229 -16.57 4.43 -14.01
C GLY A 229 -15.07 4.60 -13.79
N HIS A 230 -14.68 5.12 -12.63
CA HIS A 230 -13.30 5.43 -12.29
C HIS A 230 -12.39 4.22 -12.09
N LEU A 231 -12.86 3.19 -11.40
CA LEU A 231 -12.05 2.02 -11.06
C LEU A 231 -12.07 0.93 -12.12
N TYR A 232 -12.94 0.95 -13.12
CA TYR A 232 -12.93 -0.08 -14.17
C TYR A 232 -12.85 0.51 -15.57
N TRP A 233 -13.85 1.28 -15.99
CA TRP A 233 -13.91 1.81 -17.35
C TRP A 233 -12.73 2.72 -17.68
N ARG A 234 -12.24 3.52 -16.72
CA ARG A 234 -11.02 4.31 -16.91
C ARG A 234 -9.80 3.43 -17.25
N TYR A 235 -9.54 2.36 -16.50
CA TYR A 235 -8.43 1.44 -16.80
C TYR A 235 -8.63 0.62 -18.06
N PHE A 236 -9.88 0.22 -18.34
CA PHE A 236 -10.22 -0.40 -19.60
C PHE A 236 -9.83 0.54 -20.76
N MET A 237 -10.14 1.84 -20.64
CA MET A 237 -9.73 2.83 -21.62
C MET A 237 -8.22 3.09 -21.64
N TRP A 238 -7.49 2.99 -20.51
CA TRP A 238 -6.02 3.01 -20.52
C TRP A 238 -5.41 1.98 -21.46
N ASN A 239 -6.00 0.78 -21.48
CA ASN A 239 -5.49 -0.34 -22.27
C ASN A 239 -5.96 -0.31 -23.73
N PHE A 240 -7.09 0.33 -24.04
CA PHE A 240 -7.71 0.27 -25.38
C PHE A 240 -7.90 1.63 -26.09
N ALA A 241 -7.65 2.75 -25.42
CA ALA A 241 -7.63 4.09 -26.02
C ALA A 241 -6.30 4.81 -25.80
N GLY A 242 -5.69 4.62 -24.63
CA GLY A 242 -4.41 5.19 -24.24
C GLY A 242 -4.44 5.77 -22.82
N ARG A 243 -3.26 6.09 -22.28
CA ARG A 243 -3.02 6.46 -20.87
C ARG A 243 -2.39 7.85 -20.80
N GLN A 244 -2.93 8.73 -19.95
CA GLN A 244 -2.45 10.11 -19.81
C GLN A 244 -1.08 10.17 -19.13
N SER A 245 -0.88 9.36 -18.09
CA SER A 245 0.33 9.34 -17.28
C SER A 245 0.37 8.10 -16.38
N ASP A 246 1.54 7.86 -15.78
CA ASP A 246 1.76 6.78 -14.83
C ASP A 246 1.25 7.05 -13.40
N ALA A 247 0.88 8.29 -13.10
CA ALA A 247 0.52 8.72 -11.75
C ALA A 247 -0.93 8.40 -11.37
N GLN A 248 -1.18 8.30 -10.05
CA GLN A 248 -2.51 8.00 -9.53
C GLN A 248 -3.51 9.15 -9.68
N ASN A 249 -4.73 8.83 -10.10
CA ASN A 249 -5.90 9.71 -10.01
C ASN A 249 -6.82 9.28 -8.87
N SER A 250 -7.00 10.17 -7.89
CA SER A 250 -7.79 9.89 -6.68
C SER A 250 -9.13 10.63 -6.62
N THR A 251 -9.45 11.52 -7.57
CA THR A 251 -10.65 12.37 -7.49
C THR A 251 -11.31 12.57 -8.85
N PRO A 252 -12.64 12.78 -8.93
CA PRO A 252 -13.33 13.00 -10.21
C PRO A 252 -12.97 14.34 -10.87
N THR A 253 -12.33 15.25 -10.13
CA THR A 253 -11.90 16.57 -10.60
C THR A 253 -10.46 16.57 -11.09
N GLU A 254 -9.70 15.49 -10.90
CA GLU A 254 -8.33 15.39 -11.34
C GLU A 254 -8.26 15.23 -12.87
N ILE A 255 -7.63 16.19 -13.53
CA ILE A 255 -7.54 16.27 -15.00
C ILE A 255 -6.11 16.22 -15.52
N ILE A 256 -5.10 16.33 -14.66
CA ILE A 256 -3.70 16.39 -15.06
C ILE A 256 -3.02 15.03 -14.99
N GLU A 257 -3.48 14.16 -14.09
CA GLU A 257 -2.87 12.85 -13.87
C GLU A 257 -3.90 11.70 -13.95
N GLY A 258 -3.41 10.53 -14.37
CA GLY A 258 -4.12 9.27 -14.26
C GLY A 258 -5.44 9.17 -15.04
N ASN A 259 -5.70 9.98 -16.06
CA ASN A 259 -6.84 9.76 -16.95
C ASN A 259 -6.47 8.88 -18.15
N TRP A 260 -7.46 8.41 -18.91
CA TRP A 260 -7.20 7.87 -20.25
C TRP A 260 -7.11 9.01 -21.26
N ILE A 261 -6.29 8.86 -22.29
CA ILE A 261 -6.13 9.81 -23.40
C ILE A 261 -6.13 9.04 -24.73
N SER A 262 -6.77 9.57 -25.76
CA SER A 262 -6.83 8.89 -27.06
C SER A 262 -5.73 9.28 -28.03
N GLY A 263 -5.23 10.50 -27.94
CA GLY A 263 -4.40 11.14 -28.97
C GLY A 263 -5.22 11.95 -29.99
N ILE A 264 -6.55 11.89 -29.92
CA ILE A 264 -7.45 12.70 -30.73
C ILE A 264 -7.83 13.95 -29.93
N LYS A 265 -7.11 15.06 -30.19
CA LYS A 265 -7.24 16.33 -29.45
C LYS A 265 -8.67 16.79 -29.23
N ALA A 266 -9.54 16.70 -30.25
CA ALA A 266 -10.93 17.12 -30.14
C ALA A 266 -11.74 16.33 -29.08
N ILE A 267 -11.44 15.04 -28.91
CA ILE A 267 -12.10 14.17 -27.93
C ILE A 267 -11.49 14.39 -26.54
N ASP A 268 -10.17 14.46 -26.47
CA ASP A 268 -9.45 14.61 -25.21
C ASP A 268 -9.69 15.99 -24.59
N GLN A 269 -9.78 17.05 -25.40
CA GLN A 269 -10.03 18.41 -24.92
C GLN A 269 -11.38 18.59 -24.25
N VAL A 270 -12.41 17.84 -24.67
CA VAL A 270 -13.73 17.87 -24.05
C VAL A 270 -13.69 17.36 -22.61
N ARG A 271 -12.76 16.47 -22.26
CA ARG A 271 -12.67 15.85 -20.93
C ARG A 271 -11.56 16.42 -20.06
N LEU A 272 -10.40 16.74 -20.64
CA LEU A 272 -9.16 17.07 -19.93
C LEU A 272 -8.76 18.54 -20.07
N GLY A 273 -9.52 19.34 -20.83
CA GLY A 273 -9.15 20.73 -21.09
C GLY A 273 -8.09 20.87 -22.19
N ASN A 274 -7.35 21.97 -22.22
CA ASN A 274 -6.53 22.34 -23.37
C ASN A 274 -5.45 21.29 -23.73
N GLN A 275 -5.50 20.70 -24.92
CA GLN A 275 -4.50 19.70 -25.36
C GLN A 275 -3.43 20.28 -26.29
N GLU A 276 -3.44 21.59 -26.56
CA GLU A 276 -2.46 22.25 -27.43
C GLU A 276 -1.27 22.80 -26.67
N LYS A 277 -1.47 23.17 -25.40
CA LYS A 277 -0.47 23.80 -24.53
C LYS A 277 -0.02 22.88 -23.39
N LEU A 278 -0.01 21.56 -23.61
CA LEU A 278 0.42 20.62 -22.57
C LEU A 278 1.90 20.87 -22.22
N PRO A 279 2.25 20.91 -20.92
CA PRO A 279 3.61 21.16 -20.48
C PRO A 279 4.52 19.94 -20.69
N LYS A 280 5.83 20.17 -20.64
CA LYS A 280 6.84 19.09 -20.72
C LYS A 280 6.65 18.06 -19.59
N SER A 281 6.35 18.53 -18.38
CA SER A 281 6.07 17.69 -17.20
C SER A 281 5.05 16.57 -17.48
N MET A 282 4.04 16.83 -18.32
CA MET A 282 3.03 15.85 -18.74
C MET A 282 3.43 15.07 -19.98
N THR A 283 3.98 15.74 -21.00
CA THR A 283 4.26 15.13 -22.31
C THR A 283 5.52 14.27 -22.35
N THR A 284 6.47 14.48 -21.44
CA THR A 284 7.67 13.64 -21.31
C THR A 284 7.49 12.51 -20.30
N ASN A 285 6.33 12.40 -19.65
CA ASN A 285 6.01 11.25 -18.82
C ASN A 285 5.91 10.02 -19.74
N LYS A 286 6.77 9.01 -19.51
CA LYS A 286 6.77 7.81 -20.36
C LYS A 286 5.48 7.01 -20.31
N GLY A 287 4.67 7.14 -19.25
CA GLY A 287 3.35 6.52 -19.18
C GLY A 287 2.28 7.23 -20.03
N HIS A 288 2.66 8.23 -20.84
CA HIS A 288 1.78 8.95 -21.76
C HIS A 288 1.68 8.24 -23.11
N ASN A 289 0.64 7.42 -23.28
CA ASN A 289 0.47 6.50 -24.41
C ASN A 289 -0.83 6.80 -25.17
N THR A 290 -0.78 6.82 -26.50
CA THR A 290 -1.95 7.13 -27.36
C THR A 290 -2.22 6.02 -28.39
N TYR A 291 -3.44 5.47 -28.40
CA TYR A 291 -3.83 4.36 -29.29
C TYR A 291 -4.91 4.74 -30.31
N PHE A 292 -5.41 5.97 -30.29
CA PHE A 292 -6.41 6.51 -31.21
C PHE A 292 -7.69 5.65 -31.29
N PHE A 293 -8.04 4.97 -30.19
CA PHE A 293 -9.13 3.99 -30.09
C PHE A 293 -9.03 2.77 -31.03
N LEU A 294 -7.92 2.58 -31.75
CA LEU A 294 -7.79 1.47 -32.71
C LEU A 294 -8.03 0.09 -32.09
N PRO A 295 -7.41 -0.28 -30.96
CA PRO A 295 -7.69 -1.58 -30.35
C PRO A 295 -9.11 -1.66 -29.77
N LEU A 296 -9.64 -0.56 -29.21
CA LEU A 296 -11.03 -0.51 -28.75
C LEU A 296 -12.02 -0.79 -29.89
N LEU A 297 -11.86 -0.12 -31.03
CA LEU A 297 -12.76 -0.25 -32.19
C LEU A 297 -12.72 -1.66 -32.76
N LEU A 298 -11.54 -2.28 -32.90
CA LEU A 298 -11.44 -3.68 -33.32
C LEU A 298 -12.16 -4.62 -32.36
N GLY A 299 -12.00 -4.44 -31.05
CA GLY A 299 -12.68 -5.25 -30.05
C GLY A 299 -14.20 -5.07 -30.08
N ILE A 300 -14.71 -3.85 -30.26
CA ILE A 300 -16.15 -3.59 -30.43
C ILE A 300 -16.69 -4.28 -31.69
N ILE A 301 -15.97 -4.20 -32.81
CA ILE A 301 -16.34 -4.89 -34.05
C ILE A 301 -16.45 -6.41 -33.81
N GLY A 302 -15.46 -7.01 -33.16
CA GLY A 302 -15.48 -8.44 -32.87
C GLY A 302 -16.56 -8.86 -31.88
N LEU A 303 -16.82 -8.05 -30.85
CA LEU A 303 -17.91 -8.26 -29.90
C LEU A 303 -19.27 -8.29 -30.61
N ILE A 304 -19.55 -7.29 -31.45
CA ILE A 304 -20.80 -7.20 -32.21
C ILE A 304 -20.89 -8.35 -33.22
N TYR A 305 -19.81 -8.63 -33.94
CA TYR A 305 -19.77 -9.70 -34.93
C TYR A 305 -20.04 -11.08 -34.31
N GLN A 306 -19.40 -11.41 -33.18
CA GLN A 306 -19.64 -12.67 -32.49
C GLN A 306 -21.08 -12.75 -31.99
N PHE A 307 -21.63 -11.67 -31.41
CA PHE A 307 -23.01 -11.66 -30.97
C PHE A 307 -24.01 -11.98 -32.10
N MET A 308 -23.75 -11.44 -33.29
CA MET A 308 -24.58 -11.68 -34.48
C MET A 308 -24.45 -13.10 -35.04
N LYS A 309 -23.28 -13.73 -34.91
CA LYS A 309 -22.97 -15.04 -35.51
C LYS A 309 -23.19 -16.21 -34.55
N ASP A 310 -22.77 -16.05 -33.30
CA ASP A 310 -22.86 -17.05 -32.24
C ASP A 310 -23.16 -16.39 -30.88
N PRO A 311 -24.44 -16.10 -30.58
CA PRO A 311 -24.83 -15.47 -29.33
C PRO A 311 -24.61 -16.37 -28.11
N LYS A 312 -24.45 -17.69 -28.28
CA LYS A 312 -24.25 -18.62 -27.15
C LYS A 312 -22.82 -18.51 -26.63
N ASP A 313 -21.84 -18.63 -27.52
CA ASP A 313 -20.43 -18.49 -27.16
C ASP A 313 -20.08 -17.04 -26.81
N TRP A 314 -20.76 -16.08 -27.45
CA TRP A 314 -20.68 -14.69 -27.04
C TRP A 314 -21.11 -14.49 -25.58
N LEU A 315 -22.19 -15.14 -25.13
CA LEU A 315 -22.65 -15.03 -23.75
C LEU A 315 -21.60 -15.57 -22.76
N VAL A 316 -20.88 -16.63 -23.12
CA VAL A 316 -19.80 -17.18 -22.29
C VAL A 316 -18.68 -16.15 -22.12
N LEU A 317 -18.20 -15.55 -23.21
CA LEU A 317 -17.17 -14.51 -23.14
C LEU A 317 -17.68 -13.25 -22.43
N ALA A 318 -18.93 -12.84 -22.66
CA ALA A 318 -19.51 -11.69 -21.98
C ALA A 318 -19.62 -11.88 -20.47
N LEU A 319 -20.00 -13.09 -20.02
CA LEU A 319 -20.00 -13.44 -18.60
C LEU A 319 -18.59 -13.45 -18.04
N LEU A 320 -17.61 -14.01 -18.75
CA LEU A 320 -16.21 -14.00 -18.32
C LEU A 320 -15.68 -12.57 -18.19
N PHE A 321 -15.94 -11.71 -19.18
CA PHE A 321 -15.60 -10.28 -19.16
C PHE A 321 -16.23 -9.57 -17.96
N PHE A 322 -17.52 -9.81 -17.70
CA PHE A 322 -18.23 -9.22 -16.58
C PHE A 322 -17.66 -9.68 -15.23
N PHE A 323 -17.45 -10.99 -15.06
CA PHE A 323 -17.00 -11.56 -13.78
C PHE A 323 -15.55 -11.25 -13.45
N THR A 324 -14.68 -11.15 -14.46
CA THR A 324 -13.26 -10.81 -14.30
C THR A 324 -12.99 -9.30 -14.39
N GLY A 325 -14.05 -8.49 -14.40
CA GLY A 325 -13.99 -7.03 -14.47
C GLY A 325 -14.96 -6.38 -13.49
N LEU A 326 -16.12 -5.95 -13.99
CA LEU A 326 -17.13 -5.20 -13.25
C LEU A 326 -17.60 -5.89 -11.95
N ALA A 327 -17.76 -7.22 -11.96
CA ALA A 327 -18.23 -7.97 -10.81
C ALA A 327 -17.21 -7.97 -9.64
N ILE A 328 -15.91 -7.83 -9.92
CA ILE A 328 -14.87 -7.75 -8.88
C ILE A 328 -15.12 -6.52 -8.00
N ASN A 329 -15.38 -5.35 -8.61
CA ASN A 329 -15.68 -4.13 -7.86
C ASN A 329 -17.01 -4.22 -7.13
N PHE A 330 -17.99 -4.90 -7.73
CA PHE A 330 -19.27 -5.14 -7.05
C PHE A 330 -19.12 -6.04 -5.81
N TYR A 331 -18.31 -7.09 -5.92
CA TYR A 331 -18.04 -8.05 -4.85
C TYR A 331 -17.16 -7.48 -3.74
N THR A 332 -16.02 -6.89 -4.10
CA THR A 332 -15.05 -6.33 -3.14
C THR A 332 -15.51 -5.01 -2.53
N ASN A 333 -16.46 -4.33 -3.18
CA ASN A 333 -17.06 -3.06 -2.75
C ASN A 333 -16.01 -2.03 -2.28
N PRO A 334 -15.02 -1.67 -3.12
CA PRO A 334 -13.90 -0.84 -2.68
C PRO A 334 -14.37 0.58 -2.32
N PRO A 335 -13.90 1.15 -1.18
CA PRO A 335 -14.21 2.53 -0.79
C PRO A 335 -13.42 3.56 -1.62
N SER A 336 -13.78 4.83 -1.48
CA SER A 336 -12.99 5.97 -1.98
C SER A 336 -12.34 6.70 -0.79
N PRO A 337 -11.06 7.09 -0.88
CA PRO A 337 -10.11 6.82 -1.97
C PRO A 337 -9.49 5.42 -1.88
N GLN A 338 -8.89 4.94 -2.97
CA GLN A 338 -7.96 3.81 -2.95
C GLN A 338 -6.52 4.32 -2.78
N PRO A 339 -5.63 3.56 -2.11
CA PRO A 339 -4.27 4.02 -1.81
C PRO A 339 -3.31 4.01 -3.02
N ARG A 340 -3.69 3.33 -4.12
CA ARG A 340 -2.93 3.23 -5.37
C ARG A 340 -3.82 2.72 -6.50
N GLU A 341 -3.34 2.84 -7.74
CA GLU A 341 -3.97 2.21 -8.90
C GLU A 341 -3.94 0.66 -8.75
N ARG A 342 -5.01 0.00 -9.23
CA ARG A 342 -5.23 -1.46 -9.10
C ARG A 342 -5.76 -2.09 -10.39
N ASP A 343 -5.28 -1.60 -11.53
CA ASP A 343 -5.61 -2.10 -12.86
C ASP A 343 -5.37 -3.61 -13.05
N TYR A 344 -4.35 -4.16 -12.38
CA TYR A 344 -4.04 -5.61 -12.40
C TYR A 344 -5.21 -6.49 -11.94
N ALA A 345 -6.15 -5.96 -11.14
CA ALA A 345 -7.34 -6.70 -10.72
C ALA A 345 -8.27 -7.04 -11.90
N TYR A 346 -8.17 -6.33 -13.02
CA TYR A 346 -9.09 -6.44 -14.16
C TYR A 346 -8.47 -7.07 -15.41
N VAL A 347 -7.21 -7.51 -15.34
CA VAL A 347 -6.47 -8.09 -16.47
C VAL A 347 -7.22 -9.26 -17.12
N GLY A 348 -7.94 -10.05 -16.31
CA GLY A 348 -8.80 -11.12 -16.84
C GLY A 348 -9.82 -10.61 -17.86
N SER A 349 -10.49 -9.49 -17.59
CA SER A 349 -11.44 -8.89 -18.53
C SER A 349 -10.76 -8.32 -19.77
N PHE A 350 -9.52 -7.82 -19.63
CA PHE A 350 -8.75 -7.29 -20.75
C PHE A 350 -8.33 -8.39 -21.71
N TYR A 351 -7.99 -9.58 -21.20
CA TYR A 351 -7.76 -10.76 -22.03
C TYR A 351 -8.99 -11.19 -22.81
N VAL A 352 -10.18 -11.16 -22.19
CA VAL A 352 -11.43 -11.44 -22.91
C VAL A 352 -11.67 -10.43 -24.03
N PHE A 353 -11.43 -9.15 -23.75
CA PHE A 353 -11.58 -8.12 -24.78
C PHE A 353 -10.56 -8.27 -25.92
N ALA A 354 -9.34 -8.73 -25.63
CA ALA A 354 -8.35 -9.06 -26.65
C ALA A 354 -8.78 -10.22 -27.56
N ILE A 355 -9.54 -11.21 -27.04
CA ILE A 355 -10.17 -12.25 -27.87
C ILE A 355 -11.14 -11.60 -28.86
N TRP A 356 -11.97 -10.65 -28.41
CA TRP A 356 -12.85 -9.91 -29.32
C TRP A 356 -12.07 -9.06 -30.32
N ILE A 357 -10.91 -8.49 -29.98
CA ILE A 357 -10.03 -7.83 -30.96
C ILE A 357 -9.65 -8.80 -32.09
N GLY A 358 -9.22 -10.02 -31.75
CA GLY A 358 -8.91 -11.07 -32.73
C GLY A 358 -10.10 -11.46 -33.60
N ILE A 359 -11.30 -11.59 -33.00
CA ILE A 359 -12.55 -11.82 -33.74
C ILE A 359 -12.88 -10.62 -34.64
N GLY A 360 -12.56 -9.39 -34.21
CA GLY A 360 -12.73 -8.17 -35.00
C GLY A 360 -11.90 -8.18 -36.28
N VAL A 361 -10.64 -8.64 -36.19
CA VAL A 361 -9.79 -8.87 -37.38
C VAL A 361 -10.44 -9.87 -38.34
N TYR A 362 -10.97 -10.98 -37.81
CA TYR A 362 -11.68 -11.97 -38.62
C TYR A 362 -12.95 -11.39 -39.28
N ALA A 363 -13.70 -10.56 -38.56
CA ALA A 363 -14.90 -9.90 -39.07
C ALA A 363 -14.57 -8.97 -40.25
N LEU A 364 -13.48 -8.20 -40.15
CA LEU A 364 -13.00 -7.36 -41.25
C LEU A 364 -12.56 -8.20 -42.46
N TYR A 365 -11.89 -9.32 -42.22
CA TYR A 365 -11.55 -10.28 -43.28
C TYR A 365 -12.80 -10.83 -43.98
N GLU A 366 -13.81 -11.30 -43.25
CA GLU A 366 -15.04 -11.82 -43.87
C GLU A 366 -15.76 -10.72 -44.68
N MET A 367 -15.78 -9.49 -44.17
CA MET A 367 -16.37 -8.35 -44.87
C MET A 367 -15.64 -8.05 -46.19
N LEU A 368 -14.30 -8.04 -46.19
CA LEU A 368 -13.50 -7.73 -47.36
C LEU A 368 -13.49 -8.89 -48.38
N ASN A 369 -13.47 -10.13 -47.89
CA ASN A 369 -13.49 -11.35 -48.71
C ASN A 369 -14.79 -11.49 -49.53
N LYS A 370 -15.85 -10.74 -49.22
CA LYS A 370 -17.05 -10.64 -50.08
C LYS A 370 -16.80 -9.85 -51.37
N LYS A 371 -15.76 -9.02 -51.41
CA LYS A 371 -15.46 -8.09 -52.52
C LYS A 371 -14.12 -8.38 -53.20
N MET A 372 -13.26 -9.20 -52.61
CA MET A 372 -11.89 -9.44 -53.06
C MET A 372 -11.50 -10.92 -52.86
N ALA A 373 -10.46 -11.36 -53.56
CA ALA A 373 -9.94 -12.72 -53.43
C ALA A 373 -9.47 -13.03 -52.00
N ARG A 374 -9.58 -14.30 -51.60
CA ARG A 374 -9.31 -14.77 -50.23
C ARG A 374 -7.92 -14.39 -49.72
N ILE A 375 -6.89 -14.68 -50.50
CA ILE A 375 -5.50 -14.44 -50.12
C ILE A 375 -5.23 -12.93 -50.03
N THR A 376 -5.70 -12.14 -50.99
CA THR A 376 -5.56 -10.69 -50.98
C THR A 376 -6.27 -10.04 -49.80
N SER A 377 -7.50 -10.49 -49.50
CA SER A 377 -8.27 -9.99 -48.37
C SER A 377 -7.58 -10.29 -47.04
N ALA A 378 -7.12 -11.53 -46.86
CA ALA A 378 -6.40 -11.96 -45.66
C ALA A 378 -5.08 -11.19 -45.49
N GLY A 379 -4.31 -11.02 -46.56
CA GLY A 379 -3.05 -10.28 -46.57
C GLY A 379 -3.26 -8.81 -46.20
N LEU A 380 -4.22 -8.13 -46.83
CA LEU A 380 -4.50 -6.71 -46.58
C LEU A 380 -5.00 -6.47 -45.15
N VAL A 381 -5.98 -7.25 -44.69
CA VAL A 381 -6.52 -7.11 -43.33
C VAL A 381 -5.45 -7.38 -42.28
N SER A 382 -4.61 -8.41 -42.48
CA SER A 382 -3.50 -8.69 -41.57
C SER A 382 -2.51 -7.52 -41.53
N ALA A 383 -2.09 -7.00 -42.70
CA ALA A 383 -1.16 -5.88 -42.78
C ALA A 383 -1.68 -4.61 -42.07
N ILE A 384 -2.96 -4.26 -42.29
CA ILE A 384 -3.58 -3.08 -41.67
C ILE A 384 -3.76 -3.31 -40.16
N CYS A 385 -4.27 -4.47 -39.75
CA CYS A 385 -4.54 -4.73 -38.34
C CYS A 385 -3.26 -4.92 -37.51
N LEU A 386 -2.14 -5.33 -38.12
CA LEU A 386 -0.83 -5.39 -37.46
C LEU A 386 -0.32 -4.01 -37.02
N LEU A 387 -0.78 -2.92 -37.63
CA LEU A 387 -0.44 -1.56 -37.18
C LEU A 387 -0.90 -1.29 -35.74
N VAL A 388 -1.95 -1.98 -35.27
CA VAL A 388 -2.50 -1.79 -33.92
C VAL A 388 -1.55 -2.33 -32.83
N PRO A 389 -1.16 -3.62 -32.82
CA PRO A 389 -0.19 -4.10 -31.85
C PRO A 389 1.20 -3.48 -32.05
N VAL A 390 1.59 -3.08 -33.27
CA VAL A 390 2.83 -2.31 -33.49
C VAL A 390 2.76 -0.95 -32.81
N LEU A 391 1.67 -0.19 -32.98
CA LEU A 391 1.48 1.08 -32.28
C LEU A 391 1.54 0.89 -30.77
N MET A 392 0.80 -0.09 -30.24
CA MET A 392 0.82 -0.38 -28.80
C MET A 392 2.23 -0.75 -28.32
N ALA A 393 2.97 -1.57 -29.05
CA ALA A 393 4.35 -1.90 -28.70
C ALA A 393 5.25 -0.66 -28.71
N THR A 394 5.14 0.22 -29.71
CA THR A 394 5.97 1.44 -29.78
C THR A 394 5.66 2.45 -28.69
N GLN A 395 4.38 2.58 -28.30
CA GLN A 395 3.96 3.50 -27.24
C GLN A 395 4.35 2.99 -25.84
N ASN A 396 4.36 1.66 -25.62
CA ASN A 396 4.58 1.10 -24.28
C ASN A 396 5.99 0.51 -24.07
N TRP A 397 6.92 0.65 -25.02
CA TRP A 397 8.21 -0.03 -24.89
C TRP A 397 9.05 0.60 -23.77
N ASP A 398 9.11 1.93 -23.71
CA ASP A 398 10.02 2.67 -22.84
C ASP A 398 9.50 2.89 -21.41
N ASP A 399 8.19 2.73 -21.17
CA ASP A 399 7.56 2.71 -19.85
C ASP A 399 7.43 1.29 -19.25
N HIS A 400 7.56 0.24 -20.06
CA HIS A 400 7.59 -1.16 -19.59
C HIS A 400 9.01 -1.75 -19.48
N ASP A 401 10.02 -1.13 -20.10
CA ASP A 401 11.41 -1.58 -19.97
C ASP A 401 11.94 -1.39 -18.54
N ARG A 402 12.23 -2.51 -17.88
CA ARG A 402 12.80 -2.59 -16.53
C ARG A 402 14.20 -3.21 -16.51
N SER A 403 14.80 -3.47 -17.67
CA SER A 403 16.02 -4.30 -17.84
C SER A 403 17.25 -3.83 -17.05
N LYS A 404 17.31 -2.54 -16.69
CA LYS A 404 18.42 -1.94 -15.94
C LYS A 404 17.99 -1.25 -14.64
N ARG A 405 16.76 -1.51 -14.19
CA ARG A 405 16.18 -0.86 -13.01
C ARG A 405 16.28 -1.77 -11.80
N TYR A 406 17.26 -1.50 -10.95
CA TYR A 406 17.53 -2.26 -9.72
C TYR A 406 17.27 -1.45 -8.44
N THR A 407 16.55 -0.34 -8.56
CA THR A 407 16.26 0.61 -7.47
C THR A 407 15.66 -0.05 -6.23
N ALA A 408 14.64 -0.90 -6.38
CA ALA A 408 14.03 -1.59 -5.24
C ALA A 408 15.04 -2.44 -4.45
N ARG A 409 15.86 -3.23 -5.17
CA ARG A 409 16.92 -4.06 -4.57
C ARG A 409 17.98 -3.21 -3.87
N ASP A 410 18.50 -2.21 -4.57
CA ASP A 410 19.63 -1.43 -4.08
C ASP A 410 19.20 -0.48 -2.96
N PHE A 411 17.98 0.07 -2.99
CA PHE A 411 17.44 0.84 -1.88
C PHE A 411 17.26 -0.02 -0.62
N ALA A 412 16.80 -1.27 -0.76
CA ALA A 412 16.74 -2.21 0.35
C ALA A 412 18.12 -2.45 0.97
N LYS A 413 19.15 -2.64 0.14
CA LYS A 413 20.54 -2.74 0.62
C LYS A 413 21.00 -1.47 1.32
N ASN A 414 20.60 -0.29 0.84
CA ASN A 414 20.93 0.99 1.47
C ASN A 414 20.29 1.14 2.86
N TYR A 415 19.04 0.68 3.05
CA TYR A 415 18.42 0.60 4.37
C TYR A 415 19.25 -0.28 5.31
N LEU A 416 19.61 -1.48 4.89
CA LEU A 416 20.43 -2.39 5.71
C LEU A 416 21.83 -1.82 5.98
N ASN A 417 22.44 -1.15 5.01
CA ASN A 417 23.73 -0.46 5.17
C ASN A 417 23.67 0.75 6.12
N SER A 418 22.48 1.31 6.35
CA SER A 418 22.28 2.35 7.36
C SER A 418 22.34 1.79 8.78
N CYS A 419 22.21 0.48 8.96
CA CYS A 419 22.17 -0.16 10.26
C CYS A 419 23.53 -0.74 10.67
N ALA A 420 23.90 -0.53 11.93
CA ALA A 420 24.99 -1.24 12.59
C ALA A 420 24.79 -2.77 12.56
N PRO A 421 25.85 -3.58 12.76
CA PRO A 421 25.74 -5.04 12.83
C PRO A 421 24.74 -5.52 13.90
N ASN A 422 24.02 -6.61 13.61
CA ASN A 422 23.04 -7.26 14.51
C ASN A 422 21.85 -6.38 14.93
N ALA A 423 21.60 -5.28 14.23
CA ALA A 423 20.55 -4.32 14.55
C ALA A 423 19.13 -4.89 14.41
N ILE A 424 18.18 -4.27 15.11
CA ILE A 424 16.73 -4.41 14.88
C ILE A 424 16.27 -3.18 14.09
N LEU A 425 15.68 -3.39 12.93
CA LEU A 425 15.16 -2.33 12.06
C LEU A 425 13.63 -2.39 12.00
N PHE A 426 12.97 -1.42 12.62
CA PHE A 426 11.54 -1.23 12.50
C PHE A 426 11.18 -0.54 11.16
N THR A 427 10.26 -1.15 10.44
CA THR A 427 9.73 -0.73 9.13
C THR A 427 8.21 -0.67 9.20
N ASN A 428 7.53 -0.05 8.24
CA ASN A 428 6.08 0.13 8.33
C ASN A 428 5.30 -0.43 7.13
N GLY A 429 5.81 -0.23 5.91
CA GLY A 429 5.03 -0.44 4.68
C GLY A 429 5.58 -1.50 3.73
N ASP A 430 4.75 -1.91 2.77
CA ASP A 430 5.15 -2.90 1.77
C ASP A 430 6.39 -2.46 0.94
N ASN A 431 6.48 -1.16 0.66
CA ASN A 431 7.51 -0.57 -0.21
C ASN A 431 8.91 -0.51 0.43
N ASP A 432 9.01 -0.54 1.76
CA ASP A 432 10.30 -0.70 2.45
C ASP A 432 10.55 -2.16 2.83
N THR A 433 9.55 -2.85 3.38
CA THR A 433 9.70 -4.18 3.97
C THR A 433 9.92 -5.29 2.94
N PHE A 434 9.12 -5.39 1.87
CA PHE A 434 9.23 -6.52 0.94
C PHE A 434 10.56 -6.54 0.17
N PRO A 435 11.09 -5.40 -0.31
CA PRO A 435 12.44 -5.38 -0.88
C PRO A 435 13.52 -5.81 0.12
N LEU A 436 13.38 -5.47 1.41
CA LEU A 436 14.31 -5.89 2.46
C LEU A 436 14.30 -7.41 2.66
N TRP A 437 13.13 -8.01 2.77
CA TRP A 437 13.01 -9.47 2.86
C TRP A 437 13.55 -10.16 1.61
N TYR A 438 13.32 -9.62 0.41
CA TYR A 438 13.89 -10.17 -0.81
C TYR A 438 15.43 -10.22 -0.75
N VAL A 439 16.10 -9.14 -0.40
CA VAL A 439 17.58 -9.13 -0.37
C VAL A 439 18.15 -9.99 0.76
N GLN A 440 17.40 -10.22 1.85
CA GLN A 440 17.81 -11.14 2.92
C GLN A 440 17.56 -12.61 2.55
N ASP A 441 16.34 -12.97 2.18
CA ASP A 441 15.92 -14.37 1.95
C ASP A 441 16.43 -14.94 0.63
N VAL A 442 16.59 -14.09 -0.40
CA VAL A 442 17.00 -14.54 -1.75
C VAL A 442 18.46 -14.23 -2.02
N GLU A 443 18.93 -13.02 -1.67
CA GLU A 443 20.32 -12.62 -1.96
C GLU A 443 21.29 -12.84 -0.79
N GLY A 444 20.81 -13.19 0.41
CA GLY A 444 21.66 -13.45 1.58
C GLY A 444 22.42 -12.21 2.08
N TYR A 445 21.85 -11.00 1.92
CA TYR A 445 22.52 -9.74 2.25
C TYR A 445 22.12 -9.22 3.63
N ARG A 446 23.11 -8.96 4.51
CA ARG A 446 22.89 -8.42 5.86
C ARG A 446 21.80 -9.20 6.63
N THR A 447 21.90 -10.52 6.59
CA THR A 447 21.06 -11.48 7.32
C THR A 447 21.22 -11.41 8.85
N ASP A 448 22.19 -10.62 9.33
CA ASP A 448 22.39 -10.24 10.73
C ASP A 448 21.36 -9.20 11.23
N VAL A 449 20.81 -8.36 10.33
CA VAL A 449 19.83 -7.33 10.71
C VAL A 449 18.44 -7.94 10.78
N ARG A 450 17.72 -7.70 11.88
CA ARG A 450 16.35 -8.14 12.04
C ARG A 450 15.36 -7.09 11.55
N VAL A 451 14.71 -7.34 10.42
CA VAL A 451 13.66 -6.46 9.88
C VAL A 451 12.32 -6.78 10.53
N VAL A 452 11.73 -5.78 11.18
CA VAL A 452 10.45 -5.90 11.90
C VAL A 452 9.43 -4.95 11.28
N ASN A 453 8.39 -5.50 10.66
CA ASN A 453 7.29 -4.71 10.11
C ASN A 453 6.23 -4.40 11.18
N LEU A 454 6.01 -3.11 11.44
CA LEU A 454 5.12 -2.64 12.49
C LEU A 454 3.64 -2.91 12.21
N SER A 455 3.23 -2.99 10.94
CA SER A 455 1.86 -3.36 10.58
C SER A 455 1.56 -4.81 10.97
N LEU A 456 2.52 -5.70 10.72
CA LEU A 456 2.44 -7.12 11.07
C LEU A 456 2.69 -7.41 12.55
N LEU A 457 3.42 -6.55 13.26
CA LEU A 457 3.68 -6.66 14.70
C LEU A 457 2.42 -6.49 15.58
N ASN A 458 1.26 -6.21 14.98
CA ASN A 458 -0.03 -6.31 15.66
C ASN A 458 -0.57 -7.75 15.74
N THR A 459 0.04 -8.69 15.02
CA THR A 459 -0.42 -10.09 14.91
C THR A 459 0.44 -11.00 15.78
N ASP A 460 -0.20 -11.97 16.42
CA ASP A 460 0.45 -12.93 17.31
C ASP A 460 1.50 -13.78 16.58
N TRP A 461 1.17 -14.32 15.41
CA TRP A 461 2.07 -15.15 14.62
C TRP A 461 3.38 -14.43 14.27
N TYR A 462 3.34 -13.13 13.97
CA TYR A 462 4.53 -12.38 13.61
C TYR A 462 5.38 -12.06 14.84
N ILE A 463 4.75 -11.75 15.98
CA ILE A 463 5.43 -11.56 17.26
C ILE A 463 6.21 -12.83 17.64
N GLU A 464 5.57 -14.00 17.55
CA GLU A 464 6.20 -15.28 17.83
C GLU A 464 7.28 -15.64 16.79
N GLN A 465 7.08 -15.29 15.51
CA GLN A 465 8.12 -15.43 14.50
C GLN A 465 9.37 -14.61 14.85
N MET A 466 9.21 -13.40 15.39
CA MET A 466 10.33 -12.55 15.80
C MET A 466 11.13 -13.12 16.98
N ARG A 467 10.55 -13.99 17.81
CA ARG A 467 11.27 -14.66 18.90
C ARG A 467 12.23 -15.75 18.41
N ARG A 468 12.08 -16.20 17.15
CA ARG A 468 12.89 -17.27 16.58
C ARG A 468 14.12 -16.71 15.89
N LYS A 469 15.20 -17.50 15.91
CA LYS A 469 16.35 -17.25 15.04
C LYS A 469 15.90 -17.31 13.58
N ALA A 470 16.40 -16.39 12.77
CA ALA A 470 16.22 -16.46 11.33
C ALA A 470 17.51 -16.02 10.65
N TRP A 471 18.09 -16.94 9.89
CA TRP A 471 19.43 -16.80 9.32
C TRP A 471 20.47 -16.52 10.42
N ASP A 472 21.27 -15.47 10.26
CA ASP A 472 22.33 -15.09 11.20
C ASP A 472 21.81 -14.27 12.38
N SER A 473 20.66 -13.60 12.25
CA SER A 473 20.04 -12.88 13.37
C SER A 473 19.40 -13.85 14.36
N ASP A 474 19.84 -13.77 15.61
CA ASP A 474 19.14 -14.39 16.73
C ASP A 474 17.75 -13.77 16.94
N GLY A 475 16.90 -14.49 17.69
CA GLY A 475 15.55 -14.06 18.03
C GLY A 475 15.55 -12.73 18.79
N ILE A 476 14.49 -11.96 18.62
CA ILE A 476 14.32 -10.71 19.36
C ILE A 476 13.91 -11.04 20.81
N PRO A 477 14.65 -10.55 21.81
CA PRO A 477 14.29 -10.77 23.21
C PRO A 477 12.96 -10.08 23.51
N GLN A 478 12.09 -10.78 24.25
CA GLN A 478 10.76 -10.33 24.66
C GLN A 478 10.44 -10.94 26.03
N ARG A 479 9.91 -10.14 26.96
CA ARG A 479 9.54 -10.55 28.32
C ARG A 479 8.08 -10.96 28.45
N LEU A 480 7.19 -10.45 27.59
CA LEU A 480 5.79 -10.87 27.62
C LEU A 480 5.67 -12.37 27.29
N PRO A 481 4.85 -13.13 28.03
CA PRO A 481 4.54 -14.52 27.67
C PRO A 481 3.58 -14.58 26.48
N GLU A 482 3.64 -15.65 25.68
CA GLU A 482 2.86 -15.82 24.44
C GLU A 482 1.35 -15.59 24.64
N TYR A 483 0.76 -16.05 25.75
CA TYR A 483 -0.68 -15.87 25.98
C TYR A 483 -1.12 -14.40 26.06
N LYS A 484 -0.20 -13.46 26.36
CA LYS A 484 -0.42 -12.00 26.38
C LYS A 484 -0.37 -11.38 24.98
N THR A 485 0.16 -12.09 23.99
CA THR A 485 0.35 -11.60 22.62
C THR A 485 -0.62 -12.23 21.61
N ARG A 486 -1.27 -13.36 21.96
CA ARG A 486 -2.30 -14.06 21.16
C ARG A 486 -3.36 -13.11 20.55
N GLN A 487 -3.89 -13.47 19.39
CA GLN A 487 -4.96 -12.73 18.72
C GLN A 487 -6.15 -12.48 19.66
N SER A 488 -6.71 -11.26 19.65
CA SER A 488 -7.78 -10.81 20.57
C SER A 488 -7.35 -10.57 22.03
N THR A 489 -6.09 -10.80 22.39
CA THR A 489 -5.50 -10.38 23.67
C THR A 489 -4.62 -9.17 23.46
N ASN A 490 -4.84 -8.09 24.23
CA ASN A 490 -4.03 -6.86 24.19
C ASN A 490 -3.85 -6.26 22.78
N ASP A 491 -4.83 -6.46 21.89
CA ASP A 491 -4.85 -5.82 20.56
C ASP A 491 -4.82 -4.28 20.69
N TYR A 492 -5.40 -3.76 21.77
CA TYR A 492 -5.30 -2.37 22.21
C TYR A 492 -5.29 -2.31 23.74
N VAL A 493 -4.28 -1.67 24.33
CA VAL A 493 -4.11 -1.49 25.77
C VAL A 493 -4.36 -0.03 26.12
N TYR A 494 -5.36 0.24 26.96
CA TYR A 494 -5.70 1.60 27.37
C TYR A 494 -4.64 2.16 28.31
N VAL A 495 -4.38 3.46 28.21
CA VAL A 495 -3.62 4.18 29.22
C VAL A 495 -4.60 4.78 30.21
N TYR A 496 -4.56 4.29 31.45
CA TYR A 496 -5.27 4.86 32.58
C TYR A 496 -4.22 5.47 33.51
N ASP A 497 -3.91 6.75 33.26
CA ASP A 497 -2.86 7.44 33.99
C ASP A 497 -3.27 7.57 35.47
N ARG A 498 -2.42 7.04 36.35
CA ARG A 498 -2.60 7.05 37.81
C ARG A 498 -1.81 8.17 38.47
N ASP A 499 -1.33 9.13 37.69
CA ASP A 499 -0.50 10.26 38.14
C ASP A 499 0.72 9.78 38.93
N LEU A 500 1.37 8.72 38.42
CA LEU A 500 2.62 8.22 39.01
C LEU A 500 3.71 9.31 38.96
N PRO A 501 4.52 9.46 40.01
CA PRO A 501 5.56 10.48 40.04
C PRO A 501 6.68 10.14 39.05
N GLY A 502 7.00 11.08 38.15
CA GLY A 502 8.14 10.97 37.22
C GLY A 502 7.92 9.97 36.08
N PHE A 503 9.02 9.39 35.59
CA PHE A 503 9.04 8.40 34.51
C PHE A 503 9.18 6.97 35.06
N THR A 504 8.40 6.04 34.51
CA THR A 504 8.38 4.62 34.92
C THR A 504 9.22 3.79 33.95
N ASP A 505 10.05 2.87 34.48
CA ASP A 505 10.88 2.01 33.65
C ASP A 505 9.99 1.08 32.80
N VAL A 506 10.29 0.95 31.51
CA VAL A 506 9.52 0.09 30.60
C VAL A 506 9.52 -1.37 31.05
N ASP A 507 10.57 -1.84 31.74
CA ASP A 507 10.56 -3.18 32.33
C ASP A 507 9.44 -3.37 33.36
N ASP A 508 9.28 -2.39 34.25
CA ASP A 508 8.23 -2.41 35.26
C ASP A 508 6.84 -2.34 34.63
N LEU A 509 6.68 -1.59 33.53
CA LEU A 509 5.43 -1.51 32.77
C LEU A 509 5.09 -2.84 32.10
N ILE A 510 6.09 -3.52 31.54
CA ILE A 510 5.88 -4.84 30.91
C ILE A 510 5.58 -5.90 31.95
N LYS A 511 6.26 -5.90 33.10
CA LYS A 511 5.90 -6.75 34.25
C LYS A 511 4.49 -6.45 34.75
N PHE A 512 4.07 -5.19 34.74
CA PHE A 512 2.72 -4.79 35.11
C PHE A 512 1.66 -5.34 34.14
N ILE A 513 1.92 -5.29 32.83
CA ILE A 513 1.05 -5.90 31.82
C ILE A 513 1.04 -7.43 31.94
N ALA A 514 2.19 -8.05 32.26
CA ALA A 514 2.28 -9.49 32.45
C ALA A 514 1.56 -9.98 33.72
N ASP A 515 1.41 -9.13 34.75
CA ASP A 515 0.70 -9.45 35.98
C ASP A 515 -0.80 -9.70 35.70
N ASP A 516 -1.34 -10.76 36.30
CA ASP A 516 -2.75 -11.13 36.18
C ASP A 516 -3.56 -10.81 37.44
N SER A 517 -2.94 -10.21 38.46
CA SER A 517 -3.61 -9.81 39.69
C SER A 517 -4.51 -8.57 39.51
N PRO A 518 -5.57 -8.38 40.33
CA PRO A 518 -6.56 -7.31 40.12
C PRO A 518 -6.01 -5.88 40.07
N LYS A 519 -4.83 -5.59 40.65
CA LYS A 519 -4.21 -4.25 40.63
C LYS A 519 -3.75 -3.81 39.22
N SER A 520 -3.48 -4.78 38.35
CA SER A 520 -3.02 -4.60 36.97
C SER A 520 -4.16 -4.56 35.95
N LYS A 521 -5.41 -4.67 36.42
CA LYS A 521 -6.59 -4.79 35.58
C LYS A 521 -7.54 -3.62 35.75
N ILE A 522 -8.22 -3.28 34.66
CA ILE A 522 -9.41 -2.44 34.68
C ILE A 522 -10.61 -3.22 34.18
N THR A 523 -11.79 -2.89 34.68
CA THR A 523 -13.05 -3.50 34.24
C THR A 523 -13.59 -2.72 33.03
N GLY A 524 -13.61 -3.36 31.86
CA GLY A 524 -14.20 -2.81 30.64
C GLY A 524 -15.73 -2.90 30.59
N ASN A 525 -16.33 -2.40 29.50
CA ASN A 525 -17.79 -2.27 29.32
C ASN A 525 -18.59 -3.59 29.45
N ASN A 526 -17.94 -4.76 29.44
CA ASN A 526 -18.57 -6.09 29.56
C ASN A 526 -18.17 -6.84 30.84
N ASN A 527 -17.75 -6.15 31.90
CA ASN A 527 -17.14 -6.75 33.10
C ASN A 527 -15.86 -7.57 32.84
N LYS A 528 -15.28 -7.48 31.64
CA LYS A 528 -13.99 -8.11 31.28
C LYS A 528 -12.86 -7.35 31.96
N GLN A 529 -11.99 -8.09 32.64
CA GLN A 529 -10.73 -7.57 33.14
C GLN A 529 -9.79 -7.35 31.93
N MET A 530 -9.28 -6.14 31.77
CA MET A 530 -8.38 -5.76 30.69
C MET A 530 -7.07 -5.26 31.27
N ASP A 531 -5.96 -5.56 30.59
CA ASP A 531 -4.66 -4.95 30.90
C ASP A 531 -4.70 -3.45 30.57
N TYR A 532 -3.97 -2.66 31.34
CA TYR A 532 -3.84 -1.22 31.12
C TYR A 532 -2.42 -0.74 31.42
N LEU A 533 -2.07 0.43 30.91
CA LEU A 533 -0.85 1.15 31.28
C LEU A 533 -1.16 2.21 32.33
N PRO A 534 -0.43 2.25 33.47
CA PRO A 534 -0.73 3.15 34.57
C PRO A 534 -0.15 4.57 34.42
N THR A 535 0.56 4.87 33.33
CA THR A 535 1.17 6.19 33.07
C THR A 535 1.43 6.40 31.58
N LYS A 536 1.65 7.66 31.18
CA LYS A 536 2.14 8.08 29.85
C LYS A 536 3.65 8.36 29.80
N ASN A 537 4.35 8.27 30.94
CA ASN A 537 5.75 8.68 31.09
C ASN A 537 6.65 7.45 31.22
N PHE A 538 7.48 7.22 30.22
CA PHE A 538 8.31 6.02 30.10
C PHE A 538 9.80 6.35 30.20
N LYS A 539 10.58 5.42 30.74
CA LYS A 539 12.04 5.47 30.67
C LYS A 539 12.68 4.12 30.38
N VAL A 540 13.87 4.17 29.82
CA VAL A 540 14.79 3.02 29.69
C VAL A 540 16.10 3.41 30.36
N SER A 541 16.54 2.61 31.32
CA SER A 541 17.83 2.77 32.00
C SER A 541 18.99 2.54 31.02
N VAL A 542 20.10 3.28 31.19
CA VAL A 542 21.25 3.21 30.28
C VAL A 542 22.49 2.68 31.01
N ASP A 543 23.06 1.59 30.52
CA ASP A 543 24.42 1.18 30.88
C ASP A 543 25.43 1.97 30.03
N LYS A 544 26.03 3.00 30.65
CA LYS A 544 26.96 3.91 29.98
C LYS A 544 28.23 3.21 29.48
N GLU A 545 28.72 2.22 30.21
CA GLU A 545 29.93 1.49 29.83
C GLU A 545 29.64 0.60 28.62
N LEU A 546 28.52 -0.10 28.63
CA LEU A 546 28.09 -0.96 27.54
C LEU A 546 27.87 -0.18 26.24
N VAL A 547 27.10 0.93 26.28
CA VAL A 547 26.76 1.68 25.06
C VAL A 547 27.97 2.35 24.41
N VAL A 548 29.02 2.64 25.16
CA VAL A 548 30.30 3.11 24.60
C VAL A 548 31.12 1.93 24.06
N THR A 549 31.17 0.82 24.80
CA THR A 549 31.99 -0.34 24.44
C THR A 549 31.47 -1.06 23.19
N ASN A 550 30.15 -1.16 23.04
CA ASN A 550 29.50 -1.80 21.89
C ASN A 550 29.33 -0.87 20.67
N GLY A 551 29.78 0.39 20.75
CA GLY A 551 29.71 1.35 19.66
C GLY A 551 28.31 1.93 19.40
N THR A 552 27.42 1.89 20.41
CA THR A 552 26.14 2.61 20.38
C THR A 552 26.32 4.11 20.47
N VAL A 553 27.24 4.56 21.30
CA VAL A 553 27.66 5.95 21.38
C VAL A 553 29.16 6.03 21.08
N PRO A 554 29.57 6.87 20.12
CA PRO A 554 30.99 7.09 19.86
C PRO A 554 31.65 7.76 21.07
N LYS A 555 32.93 7.47 21.33
CA LYS A 555 33.63 7.91 22.55
C LYS A 555 33.62 9.43 22.72
N GLU A 556 33.60 10.16 21.61
CA GLU A 556 33.57 11.63 21.54
C GLU A 556 32.24 12.22 22.03
N LYS A 557 31.18 11.42 22.13
CA LYS A 557 29.86 11.82 22.65
C LYS A 557 29.53 11.16 24.01
N ALA A 558 30.50 10.51 24.65
CA ALA A 558 30.29 9.78 25.90
C ALA A 558 29.82 10.70 27.05
N ASP A 559 30.21 11.97 27.01
CA ASP A 559 29.80 13.02 27.96
C ASP A 559 28.31 13.39 27.86
N ARG A 560 27.66 13.12 26.73
CA ARG A 560 26.24 13.42 26.49
C ARG A 560 25.30 12.32 26.99
N ILE A 561 25.83 11.17 27.40
CA ILE A 561 25.04 10.00 27.76
C ILE A 561 24.21 10.28 29.01
N VAL A 562 22.89 10.16 28.87
CA VAL A 562 21.93 10.30 29.96
C VAL A 562 21.87 9.03 30.81
N ASP A 563 21.49 9.14 32.08
CA ASP A 563 21.28 7.96 32.93
C ASP A 563 20.04 7.16 32.48
N ASN A 564 19.02 7.87 31.97
CA ASN A 564 17.77 7.30 31.50
C ASN A 564 17.34 8.00 30.21
N VAL A 565 16.93 7.21 29.22
CA VAL A 565 16.18 7.73 28.06
C VAL A 565 14.74 7.91 28.50
N GLU A 566 14.31 9.15 28.69
CA GLU A 566 12.97 9.52 29.19
C GLU A 566 12.13 10.17 28.10
N TRP A 567 10.88 9.69 27.93
CA TRP A 567 9.93 10.22 26.96
C TRP A 567 8.48 10.02 27.39
N SER A 568 7.56 10.73 26.76
CA SER A 568 6.13 10.65 27.05
C SER A 568 5.33 10.44 25.77
N ILE A 569 4.17 9.79 25.89
CA ILE A 569 3.21 9.64 24.80
C ILE A 569 1.97 10.53 25.02
N THR A 570 1.31 10.93 23.93
CA THR A 570 0.05 11.69 24.01
C THR A 570 -1.19 10.79 23.88
N ALA A 571 -1.03 9.61 23.29
CA ALA A 571 -2.11 8.65 23.05
C ALA A 571 -2.78 8.18 24.36
N ASN A 572 -4.07 7.86 24.28
CA ASN A 572 -4.86 7.33 25.41
C ASN A 572 -4.87 5.79 25.46
N GLY A 573 -4.04 5.17 24.65
CA GLY A 573 -3.87 3.73 24.55
C GLY A 573 -2.87 3.42 23.45
N LEU A 574 -2.35 2.21 23.50
CA LEU A 574 -1.30 1.70 22.62
C LEU A 574 -1.81 0.44 21.93
N TYR A 575 -1.50 0.29 20.65
CA TYR A 575 -1.78 -0.95 19.93
C TYR A 575 -0.78 -2.02 20.33
N LYS A 576 -1.09 -3.28 20.04
CA LYS A 576 -0.19 -4.41 20.35
C LYS A 576 1.24 -4.18 19.85
N LYS A 577 1.43 -3.69 18.61
CA LYS A 577 2.77 -3.36 18.09
C LYS A 577 3.56 -2.42 18.99
N ASP A 578 2.90 -1.46 19.63
CA ASP A 578 3.53 -0.44 20.47
C ASP A 578 3.96 -1.05 21.80
N ILE A 579 3.12 -1.90 22.39
CA ILE A 579 3.45 -2.68 23.58
C ILE A 579 4.64 -3.60 23.32
N ILE A 580 4.69 -4.24 22.15
CA ILE A 580 5.82 -5.11 21.78
C ILE A 580 7.10 -4.31 21.55
N ILE A 581 7.05 -3.08 21.02
CA ILE A 581 8.25 -2.22 20.98
C ILE A 581 8.74 -1.92 22.41
N LEU A 582 7.84 -1.60 23.35
CA LEU A 582 8.21 -1.40 24.76
C LEU A 582 8.80 -2.68 25.38
N ASP A 583 8.25 -3.85 25.06
CA ASP A 583 8.76 -5.16 25.49
C ASP A 583 10.17 -5.42 24.95
N ILE A 584 10.41 -5.14 23.68
CA ILE A 584 11.73 -5.24 23.06
C ILE A 584 12.71 -4.26 23.73
N LEU A 585 12.30 -3.01 23.97
CA LEU A 585 13.15 -2.02 24.65
C LEU A 585 13.51 -2.46 26.07
N ALA A 586 12.54 -3.04 26.79
CA ALA A 586 12.77 -3.58 28.12
C ALA A 586 13.76 -4.76 28.07
N ALA A 587 13.59 -5.68 27.14
CA ALA A 587 14.35 -6.93 27.07
C ALA A 587 15.71 -6.84 26.38
N ASN A 588 15.98 -5.76 25.63
CA ASN A 588 17.18 -5.63 24.80
C ASN A 588 18.43 -5.19 25.58
N ASP A 589 18.27 -4.53 26.73
CA ASP A 589 19.38 -4.07 27.60
C ASP A 589 20.53 -3.36 26.84
N TRP A 590 20.20 -2.64 25.75
CA TRP A 590 21.14 -2.01 24.81
C TRP A 590 22.13 -2.95 24.09
N GLU A 591 21.91 -4.27 24.11
CA GLU A 591 22.77 -5.26 23.42
C GLU A 591 22.68 -5.15 21.90
N ARG A 592 21.47 -4.99 21.35
CA ARG A 592 21.26 -4.80 19.90
C ARG A 592 20.95 -3.35 19.58
N PRO A 593 21.58 -2.76 18.55
CA PRO A 593 21.21 -1.44 18.05
C PRO A 593 19.76 -1.41 17.54
N ILE A 594 18.98 -0.40 17.95
CA ILE A 594 17.59 -0.23 17.52
C ILE A 594 17.50 0.89 16.50
N TYR A 595 16.85 0.59 15.37
CA TYR A 595 16.66 1.51 14.26
C TYR A 595 15.19 1.60 13.85
N PHE A 596 14.80 2.77 13.34
CA PHE A 596 13.53 3.01 12.67
C PHE A 596 13.79 3.52 11.25
N ALA A 597 13.15 2.93 10.25
CA ALA A 597 13.20 3.41 8.88
C ALA A 597 12.65 4.84 8.79
N ILE A 598 13.30 5.72 8.01
CA ILE A 598 12.85 7.13 7.84
C ILE A 598 11.47 7.26 7.17
N THR A 599 10.99 6.19 6.54
CA THR A 599 9.66 6.08 5.90
C THR A 599 8.54 5.77 6.89
N THR A 600 8.88 5.56 8.16
CA THR A 600 7.93 5.32 9.23
C THR A 600 7.25 6.62 9.67
N GLY A 601 5.97 6.55 10.04
CA GLY A 601 5.21 7.71 10.54
C GLY A 601 5.60 8.09 11.97
N ASN A 602 5.35 9.35 12.36
CA ASN A 602 5.64 9.84 13.73
C ASN A 602 4.92 9.04 14.82
N ASP A 603 3.73 8.50 14.52
CA ASP A 603 2.94 7.65 15.40
C ASP A 603 3.65 6.33 15.75
N ALA A 604 4.51 5.83 14.87
CA ALA A 604 5.27 4.60 15.09
C ALA A 604 6.59 4.80 15.86
N TYR A 605 7.04 6.05 16.08
CA TYR A 605 8.26 6.35 16.86
C TYR A 605 8.05 6.37 18.38
N LEU A 606 6.80 6.25 18.85
CA LEU A 606 6.43 6.23 20.28
C LEU A 606 6.95 7.40 21.12
N GLY A 607 7.27 8.55 20.51
CA GLY A 607 7.82 9.72 21.21
C GLY A 607 9.33 9.69 21.44
N LEU A 608 10.05 8.71 20.89
CA LEU A 608 11.51 8.57 21.02
C LEU A 608 12.33 9.52 20.13
N THR A 609 11.67 10.41 19.38
CA THR A 609 12.30 11.23 18.33
C THR A 609 13.42 12.15 18.83
N ASP A 610 13.39 12.55 20.10
CA ASP A 610 14.44 13.35 20.74
C ASP A 610 15.77 12.60 20.87
N TYR A 611 15.76 11.28 20.70
CA TYR A 611 16.89 10.37 20.86
C TYR A 611 17.27 9.70 19.54
N PHE A 612 16.90 10.30 18.40
CA PHE A 612 17.17 9.75 17.07
C PHE A 612 18.43 10.34 16.46
N GLN A 613 19.30 9.47 15.96
CA GLN A 613 20.45 9.83 15.14
C GLN A 613 20.23 9.34 13.70
N LEU A 614 20.29 10.23 12.71
CA LEU A 614 20.17 9.89 11.30
C LEU A 614 21.47 9.28 10.78
N GLU A 615 21.41 8.05 10.26
CA GLU A 615 22.56 7.28 9.73
C GLU A 615 22.36 6.80 8.28
N GLY A 616 21.38 7.35 7.56
CA GLY A 616 21.12 7.04 6.16
C GLY A 616 19.62 6.99 5.94
N LEU A 617 19.10 5.84 5.53
CA LEU A 617 17.66 5.61 5.46
C LEU A 617 17.06 5.12 6.78
N ALA A 618 17.79 5.21 7.89
CA ALA A 618 17.33 4.82 9.21
C ALA A 618 17.78 5.80 10.30
N TYR A 619 16.92 5.95 11.31
CA TYR A 619 17.20 6.61 12.58
C TYR A 619 17.64 5.58 13.61
N ARG A 620 18.83 5.73 14.18
CA ARG A 620 19.30 4.95 15.33
C ARG A 620 18.77 5.56 16.63
N LEU A 621 18.27 4.73 17.53
CA LEU A 621 17.99 5.14 18.91
C LEU A 621 19.31 5.25 19.68
N VAL A 622 19.60 6.42 20.24
CA VAL A 622 20.84 6.70 21.01
C VAL A 622 20.52 7.24 22.41
N PRO A 623 21.31 6.89 23.45
CA PRO A 623 21.05 7.29 24.82
C PRO A 623 21.56 8.70 25.16
N TYR A 624 21.26 9.68 24.31
CA TYR A 624 21.51 11.11 24.58
C TYR A 624 20.50 11.96 23.81
N LYS A 625 20.19 13.15 24.35
CA LYS A 625 19.32 14.11 23.66
C LYS A 625 20.03 14.64 22.40
N THR A 626 19.38 14.42 21.26
CA THR A 626 19.90 14.74 19.93
C THR A 626 19.63 16.20 19.57
N GLN A 627 20.53 16.80 18.80
CA GLN A 627 20.44 18.19 18.38
C GLN A 627 20.25 18.26 16.86
N SER A 628 19.09 18.74 16.43
CA SER A 628 18.77 18.95 15.02
C SER A 628 18.64 20.44 14.72
N TYR A 629 19.39 20.92 13.73
CA TYR A 629 19.44 22.33 13.33
C TYR A 629 18.65 22.62 12.06
N ASP A 630 18.18 21.60 11.36
CA ASP A 630 17.41 21.71 10.12
C ASP A 630 15.89 21.64 10.34
N GLY A 631 15.45 21.51 11.60
CA GLY A 631 14.04 21.38 11.98
C GLY A 631 13.42 20.01 11.69
N GLN A 632 14.21 19.04 11.18
CA GLN A 632 13.77 17.67 10.94
C GLN A 632 14.17 16.75 12.09
N GLN A 633 13.58 15.55 12.13
CA GLN A 633 13.85 14.57 13.18
C GLN A 633 15.30 14.07 13.14
N GLY A 634 15.87 13.95 14.33
CA GLY A 634 17.15 13.32 14.60
C GLY A 634 18.40 14.13 14.23
N GLU A 635 19.46 13.94 15.00
CA GLU A 635 20.79 14.52 14.78
C GLU A 635 21.54 13.79 13.66
N ILE A 636 22.22 14.53 12.81
CA ILE A 636 22.93 13.98 11.66
C ILE A 636 24.28 13.39 12.11
N ALA A 637 24.46 12.07 11.94
CA ALA A 637 25.74 11.42 12.16
C ALA A 637 26.68 11.67 10.97
N THR A 638 27.28 12.87 10.90
CA THR A 638 28.00 13.33 9.70
C THR A 638 28.99 12.32 9.10
N ASP A 639 29.82 11.67 9.90
CA ASP A 639 30.80 10.67 9.41
C ASP A 639 30.13 9.41 8.85
N ILE A 640 29.12 8.87 9.55
CA ILE A 640 28.37 7.67 9.12
C ILE A 640 27.54 7.99 7.88
N MET A 641 26.85 9.13 7.89
CA MET A 641 26.04 9.61 6.77
C MET A 641 26.88 9.82 5.51
N TYR A 642 28.05 10.44 5.64
CA TYR A 642 28.98 10.64 4.53
C TYR A 642 29.46 9.30 3.97
N GLU A 643 29.95 8.39 4.83
CA GLU A 643 30.38 7.06 4.39
C GLU A 643 29.25 6.29 3.67
N ASN A 644 28.03 6.35 4.22
CA ASN A 644 26.90 5.66 3.64
C ASN A 644 26.49 6.25 2.28
N LEU A 645 26.30 7.57 2.19
CA LEU A 645 25.84 8.23 0.97
C LEU A 645 26.90 8.27 -0.14
N MET A 646 28.17 8.46 0.22
CA MET A 646 29.23 8.65 -0.75
C MET A 646 29.82 7.32 -1.24
N ASN A 647 30.00 6.35 -0.33
CA ASN A 647 30.81 5.16 -0.58
C ASN A 647 30.03 3.84 -0.58
N LYS A 648 29.02 3.68 0.28
CA LYS A 648 28.32 2.38 0.42
C LYS A 648 27.03 2.27 -0.38
N PHE A 649 26.29 3.37 -0.53
CA PHE A 649 24.98 3.33 -1.15
C PHE A 649 25.06 3.08 -2.66
N LYS A 650 24.09 2.30 -3.15
CA LYS A 650 23.92 2.00 -4.58
C LYS A 650 22.62 2.60 -5.11
N TRP A 651 22.59 2.95 -6.39
CA TRP A 651 21.54 3.79 -6.97
C TRP A 651 20.68 3.06 -8.00
N GLY A 652 20.70 1.72 -8.03
CA GLY A 652 19.74 0.96 -8.83
C GLY A 652 19.87 1.13 -10.33
N GLY A 653 21.04 1.59 -10.80
CA GLY A 653 21.32 1.92 -12.21
C GLY A 653 20.90 3.34 -12.63
N MET A 654 20.38 4.18 -11.72
CA MET A 654 19.94 5.55 -12.01
C MET A 654 21.10 6.50 -12.35
N ASP A 655 22.24 6.30 -11.72
CA ASP A 655 23.46 7.07 -11.93
C ASP A 655 24.14 6.73 -13.27
N GLU A 656 24.10 5.46 -13.66
CA GLU A 656 24.80 4.97 -14.85
C GLU A 656 23.96 5.02 -16.14
N ASN A 657 22.65 4.75 -16.06
CA ASN A 657 21.81 4.50 -17.23
C ASN A 657 20.66 5.50 -17.33
N LYS A 658 20.09 5.67 -18.53
CA LYS A 658 18.79 6.31 -18.69
C LYS A 658 17.70 5.25 -18.50
N ILE A 659 16.98 5.30 -17.39
CA ILE A 659 15.97 4.30 -17.02
C ILE A 659 14.63 4.96 -16.72
N TYR A 660 13.54 4.21 -16.91
CA TYR A 660 12.22 4.70 -16.53
C TYR A 660 11.98 4.56 -15.03
N MET A 661 11.73 5.67 -14.37
CA MET A 661 11.40 5.74 -12.96
C MET A 661 9.91 6.01 -12.84
N ASP A 662 9.12 5.03 -12.40
CA ASP A 662 7.69 5.23 -12.15
C ASP A 662 7.44 6.10 -10.91
N GLU A 663 6.19 6.56 -10.72
CA GLU A 663 5.79 7.45 -9.63
C GLU A 663 6.33 7.01 -8.25
N ASN A 664 6.18 5.73 -7.90
CA ASN A 664 6.62 5.21 -6.61
C ASN A 664 8.15 5.28 -6.47
N ASN A 665 8.89 4.89 -7.51
CA ASN A 665 10.35 4.98 -7.51
C ASN A 665 10.83 6.44 -7.41
N ARG A 666 10.19 7.37 -8.13
CA ARG A 666 10.49 8.82 -8.06
C ARG A 666 10.24 9.38 -6.66
N ARG A 667 9.14 9.00 -6.01
CA ARG A 667 8.82 9.39 -4.63
C ARG A 667 9.87 8.88 -3.64
N MET A 668 10.34 7.65 -3.77
CA MET A 668 11.40 7.11 -2.91
C MET A 668 12.72 7.86 -3.05
N CYS A 669 13.05 8.38 -4.25
CA CYS A 669 14.25 9.18 -4.48
C CYS A 669 14.26 10.51 -3.70
N MET A 670 13.09 11.02 -3.29
CA MET A 670 12.99 12.24 -2.49
C MET A 670 13.68 12.08 -1.13
N ASN A 671 13.58 10.90 -0.51
CA ASN A 671 14.21 10.61 0.77
C ASN A 671 15.74 10.71 0.68
N PHE A 672 16.33 10.23 -0.41
CA PHE A 672 17.77 10.33 -0.63
C PHE A 672 18.20 11.78 -0.88
N ARG A 673 17.51 12.53 -1.74
CA ARG A 673 17.78 13.96 -1.96
C ARG A 673 17.73 14.74 -0.64
N ASN A 674 16.71 14.48 0.18
CA ASN A 674 16.60 15.09 1.50
C ASN A 674 17.82 14.76 2.38
N ASN A 675 18.22 13.49 2.46
CA ASN A 675 19.38 13.08 3.26
C ASN A 675 20.70 13.71 2.79
N PHE A 676 20.92 13.84 1.48
CA PHE A 676 22.04 14.60 0.93
C PHE A 676 21.97 16.07 1.34
N SER A 677 20.82 16.72 1.17
CA SER A 677 20.63 18.13 1.58
C SER A 677 20.89 18.33 3.07
N ARG A 678 20.40 17.43 3.93
CA ARG A 678 20.62 17.47 5.38
C ARG A 678 22.11 17.40 5.71
N LEU A 679 22.83 16.42 5.15
CA LEU A 679 24.28 16.27 5.38
C LEU A 679 25.07 17.49 4.89
N ALA A 680 24.76 17.99 3.68
CA ALA A 680 25.41 19.17 3.14
C ALA A 680 25.15 20.43 4.00
N GLY A 681 23.90 20.63 4.43
CA GLY A 681 23.54 21.73 5.33
C GLY A 681 24.30 21.68 6.66
N GLU A 682 24.48 20.50 7.23
CA GLU A 682 25.27 20.32 8.45
C GLU A 682 26.75 20.63 8.22
N TYR A 683 27.32 20.26 7.07
CA TYR A 683 28.69 20.66 6.72
C TYR A 683 28.84 22.17 6.55
N ILE A 684 27.86 22.86 5.94
CA ILE A 684 27.86 24.33 5.84
C ILE A 684 27.82 24.96 7.24
N ARG A 685 26.96 24.46 8.13
CA ARG A 685 26.86 24.91 9.53
C ARG A 685 28.20 24.75 10.27
N LEU A 686 28.91 23.67 10.01
CA LEU A 686 30.24 23.37 10.55
C LEU A 686 31.38 24.13 9.83
N GLY A 687 31.08 25.00 8.87
CA GLY A 687 32.06 25.77 8.09
C GLY A 687 32.85 24.96 7.06
N LYS A 688 32.43 23.72 6.76
CA LYS A 688 33.09 22.79 5.82
C LYS A 688 32.42 22.85 4.44
N LYS A 689 32.49 24.01 3.78
CA LYS A 689 31.78 24.25 2.52
C LYS A 689 32.20 23.31 1.39
N GLU A 690 33.49 22.99 1.28
CA GLU A 690 34.01 22.11 0.23
C GLU A 690 33.40 20.71 0.32
N LYS A 691 33.28 20.18 1.55
CA LYS A 691 32.60 18.89 1.78
C LYS A 691 31.11 18.97 1.47
N ALA A 692 30.46 20.09 1.77
CA ALA A 692 29.06 20.27 1.42
C ALA A 692 28.86 20.21 -0.10
N VAL A 693 29.73 20.88 -0.89
CA VAL A 693 29.68 20.84 -2.35
C VAL A 693 29.88 19.42 -2.87
N GLU A 694 30.84 18.67 -2.33
CA GLU A 694 31.09 17.28 -2.71
C GLU A 694 29.84 16.39 -2.50
N VAL A 695 29.17 16.54 -1.36
CA VAL A 695 27.93 15.81 -1.03
C VAL A 695 26.79 16.20 -1.98
N LEU A 696 26.64 17.50 -2.29
CA LEU A 696 25.62 17.98 -3.22
C LEU A 696 25.89 17.47 -4.65
N ASP A 697 27.13 17.52 -5.12
CA ASP A 697 27.52 17.02 -6.45
C ASP A 697 27.19 15.54 -6.57
N ARG A 698 27.53 14.75 -5.54
CA ARG A 698 27.18 13.33 -5.50
C ARG A 698 25.68 13.10 -5.57
N CYS A 699 24.87 13.93 -4.92
CA CYS A 699 23.41 13.85 -5.01
C CYS A 699 22.92 14.02 -6.45
N MET A 700 23.46 15.00 -7.16
CA MET A 700 23.06 15.30 -8.54
C MET A 700 23.49 14.20 -9.51
N ASP A 701 24.65 13.59 -9.29
CA ASP A 701 25.13 12.44 -10.07
C ASP A 701 24.35 11.15 -9.77
N ALA A 702 24.05 10.90 -8.49
CA ALA A 702 23.32 9.72 -8.04
C ALA A 702 21.86 9.71 -8.49
N ILE A 703 21.24 10.89 -8.53
CA ILE A 703 19.79 11.06 -8.77
C ILE A 703 19.59 12.11 -9.88
N PRO A 704 20.00 11.80 -11.12
CA PRO A 704 20.06 12.78 -12.20
C PRO A 704 18.68 13.14 -12.74
N GLU A 705 18.54 14.39 -13.20
CA GLU A 705 17.31 14.96 -13.76
C GLU A 705 16.69 14.10 -14.88
N LYS A 706 17.54 13.54 -15.76
CA LYS A 706 17.15 12.68 -16.89
C LYS A 706 16.27 11.48 -16.50
N ASN A 707 16.37 11.02 -15.25
CA ASN A 707 15.63 9.87 -14.71
C ASN A 707 14.64 10.30 -13.64
N VAL A 708 15.02 11.26 -12.80
CA VAL A 708 14.18 11.81 -11.72
C VAL A 708 14.09 13.31 -11.90
N PRO A 709 13.06 13.79 -12.64
CA PRO A 709 12.89 15.21 -12.92
C PRO A 709 12.93 16.07 -11.66
N TYR A 710 13.42 17.31 -11.83
CA TYR A 710 13.44 18.27 -10.74
C TYR A 710 12.03 18.72 -10.37
N ASN A 711 11.84 18.96 -9.08
CA ASN A 711 10.61 19.45 -8.49
C ASN A 711 10.96 20.30 -7.26
N GLN A 712 9.96 20.73 -6.50
CA GLN A 712 10.14 21.60 -5.34
C GLN A 712 11.17 21.09 -4.30
N PHE A 713 11.44 19.79 -4.23
CA PHE A 713 12.38 19.24 -3.25
C PHE A 713 13.85 19.52 -3.58
N VAL A 714 14.18 19.86 -4.84
CA VAL A 714 15.57 20.26 -5.19
C VAL A 714 15.84 21.74 -4.94
N ILE A 715 14.84 22.53 -4.50
CA ILE A 715 15.05 23.94 -4.11
C ILE A 715 16.03 24.03 -2.95
N SER A 716 15.94 23.13 -1.96
CA SER A 716 16.88 23.08 -0.85
C SER A 716 18.31 22.81 -1.30
N ILE A 717 18.50 21.97 -2.32
CA ILE A 717 19.82 21.69 -2.91
C ILE A 717 20.37 22.95 -3.60
N ALA A 718 19.56 23.66 -4.37
CA ALA A 718 19.96 24.92 -5.01
C ALA A 718 20.36 25.98 -3.96
N GLU A 719 19.58 26.12 -2.89
CA GLU A 719 19.91 27.04 -1.79
C GLU A 719 21.23 26.67 -1.10
N LEU A 720 21.48 25.37 -0.88
CA LEU A 720 22.74 24.91 -0.29
C LEU A 720 23.97 25.16 -1.19
N TYR A 721 23.84 25.02 -2.51
CA TYR A 721 24.89 25.42 -3.44
C TYR A 721 25.16 26.93 -3.37
N TYR A 722 24.13 27.77 -3.29
CA TYR A 722 24.32 29.21 -3.08
C TYR A 722 25.05 29.52 -1.76
N GLN A 723 24.66 28.89 -0.66
CA GLN A 723 25.34 29.06 0.64
C GLN A 723 26.81 28.62 0.60
N ALA A 724 27.11 27.58 -0.19
CA ALA A 724 28.47 27.10 -0.41
C ALA A 724 29.30 28.00 -1.35
N GLY A 725 28.66 28.91 -2.10
CA GLY A 725 29.31 29.81 -3.05
C GLY A 725 29.36 29.30 -4.50
N GLU A 726 28.68 28.19 -4.79
CA GLU A 726 28.63 27.54 -6.11
C GLU A 726 27.45 28.08 -6.95
N PHE A 727 27.52 29.36 -7.31
CA PHE A 727 26.41 30.09 -7.95
C PHE A 727 25.94 29.46 -9.28
N GLU A 728 26.86 29.07 -10.17
CA GLU A 728 26.49 28.52 -11.48
C GLU A 728 25.72 27.20 -11.38
N LYS A 729 26.11 26.32 -10.45
CA LYS A 729 25.42 25.05 -10.21
C LYS A 729 24.00 25.30 -9.70
N ALA A 730 23.86 26.21 -8.73
CA ALA A 730 22.55 26.63 -8.21
C ALA A 730 21.68 27.29 -9.29
N ASN A 731 22.25 28.22 -10.08
CA ASN A 731 21.58 28.91 -11.18
C ASN A 731 21.00 27.94 -12.20
N ASN A 732 21.74 26.87 -12.54
CA ASN A 732 21.27 25.84 -13.46
C ASN A 732 20.03 25.09 -12.93
N ILE A 733 20.03 24.71 -11.65
CA ILE A 733 18.86 24.06 -11.01
C ILE A 733 17.66 25.02 -11.03
N VAL A 734 17.87 26.29 -10.66
CA VAL A 734 16.80 27.29 -10.64
C VAL A 734 16.19 27.49 -12.03
N ARG A 735 17.01 27.63 -13.09
CA ARG A 735 16.50 27.78 -14.47
C ARG A 735 15.60 26.61 -14.88
N ILE A 736 16.01 25.37 -14.63
CA ILE A 736 15.23 24.17 -14.95
C ILE A 736 13.88 24.17 -14.21
N LEU A 737 13.87 24.54 -12.92
CA LEU A 737 12.65 24.62 -12.13
C LEU A 737 11.71 25.71 -12.66
N VAL A 738 12.23 26.91 -12.93
CA VAL A 738 11.42 28.02 -13.44
C VAL A 738 10.85 27.67 -14.82
N ASP A 739 11.63 27.06 -15.72
CA ASP A 739 11.14 26.58 -17.03
C ASP A 739 9.98 25.58 -16.88
N THR A 740 10.12 24.64 -15.94
CA THR A 740 9.11 23.61 -15.70
C THR A 740 7.81 24.24 -15.17
N TYR A 741 7.91 25.03 -14.10
CA TYR A 741 6.74 25.62 -13.45
C TYR A 741 6.10 26.76 -14.24
N GLU A 742 6.87 27.50 -15.05
CA GLU A 742 6.31 28.49 -15.99
C GLU A 742 5.49 27.81 -17.09
N SER A 743 5.98 26.68 -17.62
CA SER A 743 5.23 25.87 -18.57
C SER A 743 3.94 25.31 -17.97
N ASP A 744 4.00 24.79 -16.74
CA ASP A 744 2.84 24.29 -16.01
C ASP A 744 1.81 25.41 -15.76
N LEU A 745 2.27 26.58 -15.31
CA LEU A 745 1.41 27.73 -15.06
C LEU A 745 0.74 28.24 -16.34
N THR A 746 1.48 28.28 -17.44
CA THR A 746 0.94 28.66 -18.77
C THR A 746 -0.16 27.70 -19.20
N TYR A 747 0.03 26.40 -18.97
CA TYR A 747 -1.00 25.39 -19.23
C TYR A 747 -2.24 25.66 -18.37
N PHE A 748 -2.08 25.80 -17.05
CA PHE A 748 -3.19 26.05 -16.15
C PHE A 748 -3.98 27.30 -16.54
N LEU A 749 -3.30 28.40 -16.89
CA LEU A 749 -3.91 29.67 -17.30
C LEU A 749 -4.69 29.55 -18.62
N SER A 750 -4.36 28.56 -19.44
CA SER A 750 -5.07 28.30 -20.70
C SER A 750 -6.39 27.55 -20.52
N LEU A 751 -6.62 26.95 -19.35
CA LEU A 751 -7.84 26.20 -19.05
C LEU A 751 -9.03 27.15 -18.82
N LYS A 752 -10.24 26.68 -19.17
CA LYS A 752 -11.48 27.45 -19.09
C LYS A 752 -12.56 26.75 -18.28
N GLY A 753 -13.48 27.53 -17.72
CA GLY A 753 -14.67 27.02 -17.03
C GLY A 753 -14.33 26.10 -15.85
N LYS A 754 -14.96 24.93 -15.79
CA LYS A 754 -14.76 23.96 -14.69
C LYS A 754 -13.31 23.46 -14.58
N TYR A 755 -12.61 23.29 -15.71
CA TYR A 755 -11.24 22.76 -15.72
C TYR A 755 -10.24 23.71 -15.06
N ARG A 756 -10.48 25.02 -15.18
CA ARG A 756 -9.70 26.03 -14.47
C ARG A 756 -9.86 25.90 -12.96
N LYS A 757 -11.09 25.70 -12.49
CA LYS A 757 -11.39 25.50 -11.06
C LYS A 757 -10.74 24.25 -10.49
N TYR A 758 -10.67 23.19 -11.29
CA TYR A 758 -10.08 21.92 -10.87
C TYR A 758 -8.57 21.98 -10.61
N VAL A 759 -7.86 22.92 -11.22
CA VAL A 759 -6.40 23.09 -11.05
C VAL A 759 -6.03 24.29 -10.19
N GLU A 760 -6.98 24.92 -9.47
CA GLU A 760 -6.73 26.13 -8.67
C GLU A 760 -5.64 25.90 -7.61
N ARG A 761 -5.59 24.71 -7.02
CA ARG A 761 -4.59 24.35 -5.99
C ARG A 761 -3.20 24.22 -6.61
N GLU A 762 -3.10 23.52 -7.73
CA GLU A 762 -1.88 23.23 -8.48
C GLU A 762 -1.30 24.52 -9.06
N GLU A 763 -2.17 25.38 -9.59
CA GLU A 763 -1.83 26.73 -9.99
C GLU A 763 -1.28 27.55 -8.81
N GLY A 764 -1.98 27.56 -7.67
CA GLY A 764 -1.56 28.32 -6.49
C GLY A 764 -0.18 27.88 -5.99
N LEU A 765 0.05 26.57 -5.92
CA LEU A 765 1.34 25.98 -5.56
C LEU A 765 2.44 26.37 -6.57
N THR A 766 2.15 26.29 -7.86
CA THR A 766 3.09 26.64 -8.93
C THR A 766 3.50 28.11 -8.85
N LYS A 767 2.54 29.03 -8.63
CA LYS A 767 2.84 30.45 -8.40
C LYS A 767 3.71 30.67 -7.18
N TYR A 768 3.38 30.00 -6.07
CA TYR A 768 4.15 30.10 -4.84
C TYR A 768 5.60 29.64 -5.05
N ILE A 769 5.81 28.50 -5.73
CA ILE A 769 7.15 27.99 -6.03
C ILE A 769 7.94 28.97 -6.91
N LEU A 770 7.34 29.49 -7.98
CA LEU A 770 7.97 30.50 -8.83
C LEU A 770 8.38 31.73 -8.02
N GLN A 771 7.48 32.26 -7.18
CA GLN A 771 7.78 33.38 -6.29
C GLN A 771 8.94 33.07 -5.34
N GLN A 772 9.00 31.88 -4.77
CA GLN A 772 10.12 31.47 -3.90
C GLN A 772 11.45 31.42 -4.66
N LEU A 773 11.47 30.86 -5.89
CA LEU A 773 12.68 30.80 -6.72
C LEU A 773 13.20 32.19 -7.10
N ILE A 774 12.29 33.12 -7.36
CA ILE A 774 12.61 34.51 -7.68
C ILE A 774 13.13 35.25 -6.44
N MET A 775 12.47 35.10 -5.28
CA MET A 775 12.98 35.70 -4.03
C MET A 775 14.35 35.14 -3.64
N LEU A 776 14.58 33.85 -3.89
CA LEU A 776 15.87 33.20 -3.62
C LEU A 776 17.02 33.89 -4.37
N THR A 777 16.81 34.19 -5.65
CA THR A 777 17.83 34.82 -6.53
C THR A 777 17.90 36.34 -6.39
N ASN A 778 16.75 37.01 -6.28
CA ASN A 778 16.67 38.47 -6.26
C ASN A 778 16.91 39.10 -4.90
N ASP A 779 16.56 38.42 -3.82
CA ASP A 779 16.61 39.00 -2.48
C ASP A 779 17.72 38.40 -1.63
N ARG A 780 17.86 37.07 -1.63
CA ARG A 780 18.83 36.37 -0.76
C ARG A 780 20.22 36.23 -1.38
N TYR A 781 20.32 35.85 -2.65
CA TYR A 781 21.59 35.55 -3.32
C TYR A 781 21.79 36.41 -4.57
N LYS A 782 21.80 37.73 -4.39
CA LYS A 782 21.93 38.72 -5.48
C LYS A 782 23.22 38.57 -6.26
N GLU A 783 24.27 38.17 -5.57
CA GLU A 783 25.61 37.88 -6.11
C GLU A 783 25.62 36.71 -7.11
N SER A 784 24.55 35.93 -7.22
CA SER A 784 24.41 34.86 -8.23
C SER A 784 24.37 35.38 -9.67
N GLY A 785 24.07 36.66 -9.89
CA GLY A 785 23.93 37.26 -11.22
C GLY A 785 22.66 36.85 -11.98
N LEU A 786 21.81 35.99 -11.40
CA LEU A 786 20.59 35.48 -12.06
C LEU A 786 19.37 36.42 -11.90
N GLY A 787 19.51 37.47 -11.08
CA GLY A 787 18.34 38.20 -10.63
C GLY A 787 17.59 39.02 -11.69
N GLU A 788 18.31 39.61 -12.65
CA GLU A 788 17.68 40.34 -13.76
C GLU A 788 16.87 39.39 -14.65
N GLU A 789 17.44 38.24 -15.03
CA GLU A 789 16.76 37.18 -15.79
C GLU A 789 15.47 36.73 -15.08
N MET A 790 15.55 36.48 -13.76
CA MET A 790 14.40 36.04 -12.97
C MET A 790 13.35 37.13 -12.81
N LYS A 791 13.76 38.40 -12.72
CA LYS A 791 12.83 39.54 -12.67
C LYS A 791 12.07 39.69 -13.98
N GLU A 792 12.74 39.61 -15.13
CA GLU A 792 12.07 39.67 -16.44
C GLU A 792 11.04 38.55 -16.60
N ARG A 793 11.42 37.33 -16.23
CA ARG A 793 10.50 36.18 -16.23
C ARG A 793 9.34 36.36 -15.27
N PHE A 794 9.59 36.91 -14.08
CA PHE A 794 8.53 37.22 -13.12
C PHE A 794 7.53 38.24 -13.66
N ASP A 795 8.02 39.29 -14.32
CA ASP A 795 7.17 40.32 -14.92
C ASP A 795 6.33 39.73 -16.06
N ALA A 796 6.92 38.85 -16.89
CA ALA A 796 6.19 38.09 -17.90
C ALA A 796 5.11 37.17 -17.29
N ILE A 797 5.44 36.45 -16.21
CA ILE A 797 4.48 35.62 -15.47
C ILE A 797 3.36 36.47 -14.88
N ASN A 798 3.67 37.61 -14.24
CA ASN A 798 2.66 38.51 -13.69
C ASN A 798 1.77 39.12 -14.77
N ALA A 799 2.33 39.42 -15.95
CA ALA A 799 1.54 39.85 -17.10
C ALA A 799 0.52 38.76 -17.49
N LEU A 800 0.93 37.49 -17.57
CA LEU A 800 0.02 36.36 -17.82
C LEU A 800 -1.10 36.27 -16.77
N LEU A 801 -0.79 36.53 -15.49
CA LEU A 801 -1.79 36.56 -14.40
C LEU A 801 -2.75 37.74 -14.48
N SER A 802 -2.27 38.90 -14.95
CA SER A 802 -3.10 40.10 -15.10
C SER A 802 -4.08 39.99 -16.27
N THR A 803 -3.71 39.28 -17.35
CA THR A 803 -4.57 39.02 -18.51
C THR A 803 -5.60 37.91 -18.30
N SER A 804 -5.49 37.12 -17.23
CA SER A 804 -6.41 36.01 -16.94
C SER A 804 -7.53 36.37 -15.95
N ARG A 805 -7.55 37.61 -15.44
CA ARG A 805 -8.67 38.19 -14.69
C ARG A 805 -9.60 38.92 -15.65
#